data_AF-A0A955Y439-F1
#
_entry.id   AF-A0A955Y439-F1
#
_cell.length_a   1.000
_cell.length_b   1.000
_cell.length_c   1.000
_cell.angle_alpha   90.00
_cell.angle_beta   90.00
_cell.angle_gamma   90.00
#
_symmetry.space_group_name_H-M   'P 1'
#
loop_
_entity.id
_entity.type
_entity.pdbx_description
1 polymer ?
#
loop_
_entity_poly.entity_id
_entity_poly.type
_entity_poly.pdbx_seq_one_letter_code
_entity_poly.pdbx_strand_id
1 'polypeptide(L)'
;MTRERALPAVAILLAIAATLYAQDRIWWWYVEDSAISFAYARNLALGWGLVRFPGDERIEGYSNPLWVFWMAGWQLMGSNGFASSKMTGWLLPILTVPAVAAIVGRIRHLGWAVVAAWVLALDATFVIWSTSGLENSMFCALLALAMLRTLQESEPGWWPLAFLPWLGLALTRPEGVAYAASGLLWAFVLEATGEKRWGRAVGSLLGFVLPFAVYHAIRYDYFAYPFPATYYAKIGEDPFQPMVWHARGWGYIRGYGYELARFWLLPVFFAGVAGLRGWRGALVVGVSAVLGVLLLYPGVEPFMEWGWLARRPPSPLWLQVRIVGIGLAVAAVSIAGVGADGWRTRLLAWGMLGIGLLFCFRSGGDWMRGYRWMSLVSVPAAVVFALGLRDVAVALRDHGRAAGPALAGGAVVGLLALALVPQVLYLKNYKPETTPQSVLQRVNHYASALRQLHIDHGDVLDHDMGAMLFWGGNSGIIRDSKGLIDIPFALHRAQTAFVEEYAFDEYPFDLAHAHASTGTAVHRVGPRWRDNYIEMPGYGCCEDLHVGNFVRKGLVMAPWKGPVDRRATFRTDGREVVLHGVDFPAPEVSPGSWLYVELGLQVPARPDGVRLFFFLHDAGRLVASWNVPLGLESWYPVERWGPEEVYDGRIALPLAPDLALGRYALGVVVIGPDGVVPATEPSPDPLFAAGEVRFPGMVVELVDKGRMGQEAAQDVDRAVADANAGHCLRAETWWRRARAHRAFSTDWQASQKPRAFPAIGACFARRSEHQARPEAVASMRKALEWSRTNPAVMAIGSAHADVW
;
A
#
# COMPACT_ATOMS: atom_id res chain seq x y z
N MET A 1 -48.40 6.80 -7.92
CA MET A 1 -47.49 7.86 -8.45
C MET A 1 -48.13 8.47 -9.69
N THR A 2 -48.25 9.80 -9.77
CA THR A 2 -48.66 10.46 -11.02
C THR A 2 -47.60 10.24 -12.10
N ARG A 3 -48.01 10.19 -13.38
CA ARG A 3 -47.11 9.93 -14.53
C ARG A 3 -45.90 10.88 -14.56
N GLU A 4 -46.08 12.11 -14.05
CA GLU A 4 -45.05 13.15 -13.90
C GLU A 4 -43.93 12.82 -12.90
N ARG A 5 -44.18 11.97 -11.89
CA ARG A 5 -43.16 11.54 -10.91
C ARG A 5 -42.53 10.20 -11.27
N ALA A 6 -43.19 9.39 -12.11
CA ALA A 6 -42.71 8.07 -12.51
C ALA A 6 -41.52 8.13 -13.47
N LEU A 7 -41.58 8.98 -14.50
CA LEU A 7 -40.51 9.10 -15.49
C LEU A 7 -39.16 9.52 -14.87
N PRO A 8 -39.08 10.53 -13.97
CA PRO A 8 -37.81 10.92 -13.35
C PRO A 8 -37.27 9.86 -12.39
N ALA A 9 -38.14 9.15 -11.67
CA ALA A 9 -37.73 8.04 -10.81
C ALA A 9 -37.10 6.91 -11.63
N VAL A 10 -37.74 6.51 -12.74
CA VAL A 10 -37.17 5.51 -13.67
C VAL A 10 -35.84 5.99 -14.24
N ALA A 11 -35.72 7.25 -14.65
CA ALA A 11 -34.47 7.79 -15.18
C ALA A 11 -33.33 7.81 -14.15
N ILE A 12 -33.63 8.05 -12.87
CA ILE A 12 -32.65 7.96 -11.77
C ILE A 12 -32.25 6.51 -11.51
N LEU A 13 -33.20 5.56 -11.56
CA LEU A 13 -32.88 4.13 -11.46
C LEU A 13 -31.99 3.66 -12.61
N LEU A 14 -32.22 4.17 -13.83
CA LEU A 14 -31.35 3.91 -14.97
C LEU A 14 -29.95 4.54 -14.79
N ALA A 15 -29.84 5.72 -14.19
CA ALA A 15 -28.55 6.32 -13.86
C ALA A 15 -27.78 5.48 -12.83
N ILE A 16 -28.47 4.95 -11.80
CA ILE A 16 -27.88 4.00 -10.86
C ILE A 16 -27.39 2.75 -11.61
N ALA A 17 -28.25 2.15 -12.44
CA ALA A 17 -27.89 0.96 -13.22
C ALA A 17 -26.68 1.22 -14.15
N ALA A 18 -26.60 2.39 -14.77
CA ALA A 18 -25.46 2.79 -15.59
C ALA A 18 -24.17 2.92 -14.77
N THR A 19 -24.25 3.48 -13.56
CA THR A 19 -23.10 3.54 -12.64
C THR A 19 -22.63 2.14 -12.30
N LEU A 20 -23.53 1.26 -11.84
CA LEU A 20 -23.20 -0.11 -11.44
C LEU A 20 -22.63 -0.91 -12.62
N TYR A 21 -23.20 -0.74 -13.82
CA TYR A 21 -22.68 -1.35 -15.05
C TYR A 21 -21.26 -0.87 -15.38
N ALA A 22 -20.98 0.43 -15.24
CA ALA A 22 -19.64 0.96 -15.47
C ALA A 22 -18.64 0.45 -14.41
N GLN A 23 -19.06 0.32 -13.15
CA GLN A 23 -18.27 -0.27 -12.07
C GLN A 23 -17.98 -1.76 -12.31
N ASP A 24 -18.94 -2.52 -12.84
CA ASP A 24 -18.78 -3.94 -13.17
C ASP A 24 -17.59 -4.19 -14.13
N ARG A 25 -17.36 -3.28 -15.08
CA ARG A 25 -16.23 -3.37 -16.04
C ARG A 25 -14.86 -3.33 -15.38
N ILE A 26 -14.76 -2.76 -14.18
CA ILE A 26 -13.53 -2.65 -13.38
C ILE A 26 -13.67 -3.33 -12.01
N TRP A 27 -14.65 -4.23 -11.86
CA TRP A 27 -15.00 -4.85 -10.58
C TRP A 27 -13.87 -5.69 -9.98
N TRP A 28 -13.08 -6.34 -10.83
CA TRP A 28 -11.97 -7.20 -10.43
C TRP A 28 -10.81 -6.43 -9.78
N TRP A 29 -10.72 -5.11 -10.00
CA TRP A 29 -9.58 -4.30 -9.56
C TRP A 29 -9.74 -3.79 -8.13
N TYR A 30 -8.68 -3.90 -7.33
CA TYR A 30 -8.54 -3.17 -6.08
C TYR A 30 -7.26 -2.36 -6.17
N VAL A 31 -7.28 -1.15 -5.64
CA VAL A 31 -6.04 -0.43 -5.35
C VAL A 31 -5.38 -1.12 -4.14
N GLU A 32 -4.06 -1.30 -4.18
CA GLU A 32 -3.24 -1.92 -3.14
C GLU A 32 -3.38 -1.25 -1.75
N ASP A 33 -3.53 0.08 -1.70
CA ASP A 33 -3.65 0.95 -0.53
C ASP A 33 -4.87 0.54 0.31
N SER A 34 -5.96 0.21 -0.39
CA SER A 34 -6.76 -0.99 -0.14
C SER A 34 -6.59 -1.71 1.19
N ALA A 35 -5.57 -2.53 1.14
CA ALA A 35 -5.30 -3.61 2.06
C ALA A 35 -4.71 -3.10 3.39
N ILE A 36 -4.23 -1.86 3.45
CA ILE A 36 -3.87 -1.20 4.72
C ILE A 36 -5.12 -1.12 5.59
N SER A 37 -6.20 -0.55 5.07
CA SER A 37 -7.46 -0.41 5.80
C SER A 37 -8.03 -1.77 6.20
N PHE A 38 -7.92 -2.76 5.30
CA PHE A 38 -8.40 -4.12 5.58
C PHE A 38 -7.58 -4.84 6.64
N ALA A 39 -6.26 -4.61 6.69
CA ALA A 39 -5.39 -5.20 7.71
C ALA A 39 -5.73 -4.66 9.10
N TYR A 40 -5.85 -3.34 9.26
CA TYR A 40 -6.26 -2.72 10.52
C TYR A 40 -7.68 -3.13 10.93
N ALA A 41 -8.63 -3.17 9.98
CA ALA A 41 -9.99 -3.62 10.24
C ALA A 41 -10.05 -5.08 10.70
N ARG A 42 -9.28 -5.97 10.06
CA ARG A 42 -9.12 -7.37 10.45
C ARG A 42 -8.56 -7.48 11.86
N ASN A 43 -7.48 -6.77 12.15
CA ASN A 43 -6.79 -6.86 13.44
C ASN A 43 -7.68 -6.33 14.57
N LEU A 44 -8.42 -5.24 14.35
CA LEU A 44 -9.40 -4.74 15.30
C LEU A 44 -10.52 -5.78 15.56
N ALA A 45 -11.09 -6.35 14.51
CA ALA A 45 -12.18 -7.32 14.63
C ALA A 45 -11.76 -8.64 15.28
N LEU A 46 -10.49 -9.06 15.13
CA LEU A 46 -9.93 -10.24 15.79
C LEU A 46 -9.47 -9.97 17.23
N GLY A 47 -9.64 -8.75 17.74
CA GLY A 47 -9.27 -8.39 19.11
C GLY A 47 -7.78 -8.08 19.31
N TRP A 48 -7.01 -7.92 18.23
CA TRP A 48 -5.59 -7.55 18.29
C TRP A 48 -5.37 -6.04 18.42
N GLY A 49 -6.41 -5.24 18.18
CA GLY A 49 -6.36 -3.78 18.23
C GLY A 49 -6.05 -3.14 16.87
N LEU A 50 -5.92 -1.82 16.86
CA LEU A 50 -5.57 -1.02 15.69
C LEU A 50 -4.05 -1.01 15.51
N VAL A 51 -3.50 -2.16 15.13
CA VAL A 51 -2.06 -2.40 14.96
C VAL A 51 -1.76 -2.87 13.55
N ARG A 52 -0.54 -2.60 13.07
CA ARG A 52 -0.04 -3.08 11.76
C ARG A 52 0.00 -4.60 11.68
N PHE A 53 0.57 -5.23 12.72
CA PHE A 53 0.57 -6.67 12.94
C PHE A 53 0.21 -6.97 14.40
N PRO A 54 -0.26 -8.19 14.71
CA PRO A 54 -0.56 -8.57 16.09
C PRO A 54 0.70 -8.47 16.97
N GLY A 55 0.56 -7.96 18.19
CA GLY A 55 1.66 -7.81 19.15
C GLY A 55 2.66 -6.69 18.82
N ASP A 56 2.44 -5.94 17.76
CA ASP A 56 3.30 -4.85 17.31
C ASP A 56 2.95 -3.51 17.99
N GLU A 57 3.80 -2.51 17.77
CA GLU A 57 3.55 -1.14 18.23
C GLU A 57 2.23 -0.57 17.69
N ARG A 58 1.58 0.26 18.52
CA ARG A 58 0.35 0.96 18.14
C ARG A 58 0.70 2.17 17.30
N ILE A 59 0.81 1.95 15.99
CA ILE A 59 1.05 3.00 15.01
C ILE A 59 -0.21 3.20 14.16
N GLU A 60 -0.67 4.45 14.04
CA GLU A 60 -1.79 4.79 13.17
C GLU A 60 -1.31 4.95 11.71
N GLY A 61 -1.37 3.83 10.97
CA GLY A 61 -0.92 3.73 9.59
C GLY A 61 -1.98 4.03 8.53
N TYR A 62 -3.16 4.47 8.95
CA TYR A 62 -4.28 4.81 8.07
C TYR A 62 -4.71 6.27 8.27
N SER A 63 -5.41 6.84 7.29
CA SER A 63 -5.94 8.21 7.36
C SER A 63 -7.46 8.26 7.14
N ASN A 64 -8.12 7.12 7.22
CA ASN A 64 -9.55 6.93 6.94
C ASN A 64 -10.27 6.16 8.07
N PRO A 65 -10.28 6.67 9.32
CA PRO A 65 -10.76 5.91 10.48
C PRO A 65 -12.18 5.40 10.36
N LEU A 66 -13.11 6.21 9.84
CA LEU A 66 -14.50 5.76 9.64
C LEU A 66 -14.57 4.54 8.70
N TRP A 67 -13.70 4.49 7.70
CA TRP A 67 -13.64 3.37 6.75
C TRP A 67 -13.10 2.11 7.40
N VAL A 68 -12.04 2.24 8.22
CA VAL A 68 -11.49 1.13 9.01
C VAL A 68 -12.55 0.56 9.94
N PHE A 69 -13.27 1.41 10.69
CA PHE A 69 -14.34 0.94 11.58
C PHE A 69 -15.52 0.32 10.83
N TRP A 70 -15.89 0.89 9.68
CA TRP A 70 -16.93 0.31 8.82
C TRP A 70 -16.54 -1.08 8.32
N MET A 71 -15.32 -1.26 7.81
CA MET A 71 -14.77 -2.55 7.40
C MET A 71 -14.64 -3.53 8.58
N ALA A 72 -14.26 -3.06 9.77
CA ALA A 72 -14.18 -3.89 10.97
C ALA A 72 -15.56 -4.42 11.38
N GLY A 73 -16.61 -3.61 11.25
CA GLY A 73 -18.00 -4.05 11.45
C GLY A 73 -18.40 -5.19 10.51
N TRP A 74 -18.03 -5.11 9.23
CA TRP A 74 -18.23 -6.21 8.28
C TRP A 74 -17.43 -7.47 8.63
N GLN A 75 -16.20 -7.29 9.09
CA GLN A 75 -15.34 -8.39 9.52
C GLN A 75 -15.93 -9.13 10.73
N LEU A 76 -16.55 -8.42 11.68
CA LEU A 76 -17.29 -9.01 12.81
C LEU A 76 -18.51 -9.83 12.36
N MET A 77 -19.12 -9.46 11.22
CA MET A 77 -20.21 -10.22 10.59
C MET A 77 -19.70 -11.36 9.69
N GLY A 78 -18.39 -11.64 9.66
CA GLY A 78 -17.78 -12.71 8.88
C GLY A 78 -17.43 -12.36 7.43
N SER A 79 -17.58 -11.09 7.01
CA SER A 79 -17.21 -10.63 5.66
C SER A 79 -15.85 -9.95 5.65
N ASN A 80 -14.92 -10.41 4.82
CA ASN A 80 -13.58 -9.81 4.75
C ASN A 80 -13.59 -8.43 4.07
N GLY A 81 -12.50 -7.66 4.27
CA GLY A 81 -12.35 -6.31 3.69
C GLY A 81 -12.47 -6.26 2.15
N PHE A 82 -12.00 -7.29 1.44
CA PHE A 82 -12.12 -7.34 -0.03
C PHE A 82 -13.58 -7.45 -0.48
N ALA A 83 -14.37 -8.37 0.09
CA ALA A 83 -15.77 -8.52 -0.27
C ALA A 83 -16.62 -7.32 0.19
N SER A 84 -16.45 -6.89 1.45
CA SER A 84 -17.24 -5.81 2.04
C SER A 84 -16.99 -4.44 1.41
N SER A 85 -15.74 -4.13 1.04
CA SER A 85 -15.43 -2.87 0.33
C SER A 85 -16.12 -2.79 -1.03
N LYS A 86 -16.22 -3.91 -1.76
CA LYS A 86 -16.93 -4.01 -3.04
C LYS A 86 -18.43 -3.87 -2.89
N MET A 87 -19.03 -4.56 -1.93
CA MET A 87 -20.45 -4.38 -1.59
C MET A 87 -20.74 -2.92 -1.23
N THR A 88 -19.89 -2.32 -0.40
CA THR A 88 -20.00 -0.91 0.00
C THR A 88 -19.85 0.03 -1.20
N GLY A 89 -18.93 -0.28 -2.12
CA GLY A 89 -18.71 0.43 -3.37
C GLY A 89 -19.89 0.42 -4.34
N TRP A 90 -20.84 -0.51 -4.21
CA TRP A 90 -22.14 -0.49 -4.91
C TRP A 90 -23.23 0.18 -4.08
N LEU A 91 -23.31 -0.13 -2.78
CA LEU A 91 -24.34 0.39 -1.89
C LEU A 91 -24.32 1.92 -1.80
N LEU A 92 -23.13 2.51 -1.72
CA LEU A 92 -23.00 3.96 -1.51
C LEU A 92 -23.33 4.79 -2.76
N PRO A 93 -22.95 4.40 -4.00
CA PRO A 93 -23.47 5.05 -5.20
C PRO A 93 -24.99 4.97 -5.37
N ILE A 94 -25.62 3.85 -4.97
CA ILE A 94 -27.09 3.70 -4.97
C ILE A 94 -27.75 4.78 -4.09
N LEU A 95 -27.09 5.21 -3.01
CA LEU A 95 -27.56 6.31 -2.14
C LEU A 95 -27.15 7.69 -2.66
N THR A 96 -25.95 7.82 -3.22
CA THR A 96 -25.37 9.10 -3.64
C THR A 96 -26.11 9.71 -4.84
N VAL A 97 -26.41 8.89 -5.86
CA VAL A 97 -27.04 9.36 -7.10
C VAL A 97 -28.42 9.99 -6.85
N PRO A 98 -29.36 9.34 -6.10
CA PRO A 98 -30.61 9.96 -5.70
C PRO A 98 -30.44 11.18 -4.80
N ALA A 99 -29.46 11.19 -3.89
CA ALA A 99 -29.21 12.34 -3.02
C ALA A 99 -28.83 13.58 -3.84
N VAL A 100 -27.97 13.43 -4.86
CA VAL A 100 -27.63 14.52 -5.79
C VAL A 100 -28.83 15.00 -6.60
N ALA A 101 -29.66 14.08 -7.10
CA ALA A 101 -30.92 14.43 -7.75
C ALA A 101 -31.84 15.22 -6.80
N ALA A 102 -31.94 14.81 -5.54
CA ALA A 102 -32.77 15.46 -4.53
C ALA A 102 -32.30 16.88 -4.21
N ILE A 103 -30.98 17.13 -4.18
CA ILE A 103 -30.41 18.48 -3.98
C ILE A 103 -30.87 19.44 -5.08
N VAL A 104 -30.75 19.04 -6.34
CA VAL A 104 -31.20 19.86 -7.49
C VAL A 104 -32.73 19.96 -7.53
N GLY A 105 -33.42 18.87 -7.20
CA GLY A 105 -34.88 18.80 -7.14
C GLY A 105 -35.52 19.78 -6.15
N ARG A 106 -34.79 20.21 -5.09
CA ARG A 106 -35.29 21.21 -4.13
C ARG A 106 -35.60 22.57 -4.75
N ILE A 107 -34.96 22.91 -5.87
CA ILE A 107 -35.23 24.16 -6.61
C ILE A 107 -36.50 23.98 -7.51
N ARG A 108 -37.30 22.92 -7.30
CA ARG A 108 -38.54 22.57 -8.04
C ARG A 108 -38.30 22.28 -9.53
N HIS A 109 -37.22 21.58 -9.84
CA HIS A 109 -36.79 21.29 -11.20
C HIS A 109 -36.52 19.80 -11.42
N LEU A 110 -37.59 19.02 -11.56
CA LEU A 110 -37.52 17.57 -11.61
C LEU A 110 -36.75 17.01 -12.82
N GLY A 111 -36.78 17.69 -13.97
CA GLY A 111 -35.97 17.30 -15.14
C GLY A 111 -34.46 17.51 -14.96
N TRP A 112 -34.06 18.59 -14.27
CA TRP A 112 -32.65 18.89 -14.03
C TRP A 112 -32.06 18.04 -12.89
N ALA A 113 -32.90 17.54 -11.98
CA ALA A 113 -32.51 16.50 -11.03
C ALA A 113 -32.02 15.22 -11.72
N VAL A 114 -32.68 14.81 -12.81
CA VAL A 114 -32.26 13.67 -13.64
C VAL A 114 -30.91 13.96 -14.31
N VAL A 115 -30.72 15.18 -14.83
CA VAL A 115 -29.44 15.58 -15.42
C VAL A 115 -28.30 15.47 -14.40
N ALA A 116 -28.50 15.96 -13.17
CA ALA A 116 -27.50 15.86 -12.11
C ALA A 116 -27.15 14.41 -11.77
N ALA A 117 -28.17 13.53 -11.71
CA ALA A 117 -27.97 12.10 -11.50
C ALA A 117 -27.11 11.46 -12.59
N TRP A 118 -27.42 11.73 -13.87
CA TRP A 118 -26.67 11.17 -15.00
C TRP A 118 -25.24 11.72 -15.13
N VAL A 119 -25.04 13.00 -14.82
CA VAL A 119 -23.70 13.62 -14.81
C VAL A 119 -22.82 12.99 -13.74
N LEU A 120 -23.35 12.69 -12.55
CA LEU A 120 -22.60 11.96 -11.52
C LEU A 120 -22.41 10.49 -11.90
N ALA A 121 -23.48 9.82 -12.36
CA ALA A 121 -23.47 8.39 -12.68
C ALA A 121 -22.42 7.99 -13.73
N LEU A 122 -22.13 8.91 -14.65
CA LEU A 122 -21.16 8.72 -15.72
C LEU A 122 -19.84 9.49 -15.49
N ASP A 123 -19.66 10.13 -14.33
CA ASP A 123 -18.38 10.75 -13.99
C ASP A 123 -17.32 9.68 -13.78
N ALA A 124 -16.25 9.72 -14.57
CA ALA A 124 -15.23 8.67 -14.57
C ALA A 124 -14.56 8.55 -13.21
N THR A 125 -14.27 9.69 -12.56
CA THR A 125 -13.59 9.72 -11.26
C THR A 125 -14.47 9.14 -10.15
N PHE A 126 -15.77 9.44 -10.17
CA PHE A 126 -16.74 8.85 -9.23
C PHE A 126 -16.86 7.34 -9.41
N VAL A 127 -16.98 6.85 -10.64
CA VAL A 127 -17.12 5.42 -10.96
C VAL A 127 -15.86 4.63 -10.59
N ILE A 128 -14.68 5.10 -11.00
CA ILE A 128 -13.39 4.42 -10.75
C ILE A 128 -13.15 4.30 -9.25
N TRP A 129 -13.23 5.43 -8.53
CA TRP A 129 -12.82 5.46 -7.13
C TRP A 129 -13.85 4.88 -6.19
N SER A 130 -15.12 4.80 -6.59
CA SER A 130 -16.13 4.06 -5.85
C SER A 130 -15.91 2.53 -5.89
N THR A 131 -15.17 2.03 -6.89
CA THR A 131 -14.87 0.59 -7.05
C THR A 131 -13.50 0.19 -6.50
N SER A 132 -12.63 1.16 -6.20
CA SER A 132 -11.21 0.94 -5.86
C SER A 132 -10.96 0.11 -4.59
N GLY A 133 -11.92 0.04 -3.67
CA GLY A 133 -11.73 -0.54 -2.33
C GLY A 133 -11.41 0.49 -1.23
N LEU A 134 -11.23 1.76 -1.61
CA LEU A 134 -11.06 2.90 -0.70
C LEU A 134 -12.38 3.57 -0.30
N GLU A 135 -12.28 4.50 0.63
CA GLU A 135 -13.38 5.24 1.23
C GLU A 135 -14.06 6.30 0.34
N ASN A 136 -13.61 6.48 -0.90
CA ASN A 136 -14.10 7.55 -1.80
C ASN A 136 -15.62 7.50 -2.01
N SER A 137 -16.20 6.31 -2.15
CA SER A 137 -17.66 6.15 -2.26
C SER A 137 -18.39 6.62 -1.00
N MET A 138 -17.81 6.38 0.18
CA MET A 138 -18.32 6.84 1.48
C MET A 138 -18.20 8.34 1.62
N PHE A 139 -17.07 8.91 1.20
CA PHE A 139 -16.91 10.35 1.15
C PHE A 139 -17.98 11.02 0.29
N CYS A 140 -18.21 10.52 -0.94
CA CYS A 140 -19.23 11.06 -1.84
C CYS A 140 -20.65 10.93 -1.27
N ALA A 141 -20.99 9.77 -0.71
CA ALA A 141 -22.30 9.55 -0.09
C ALA A 141 -22.53 10.48 1.11
N LEU A 142 -21.56 10.59 2.00
CA LEU A 142 -21.62 11.48 3.16
C LEU A 142 -21.68 12.95 2.74
N LEU A 143 -20.93 13.36 1.70
CA LEU A 143 -20.98 14.72 1.17
C LEU A 143 -22.35 15.06 0.59
N ALA A 144 -22.91 14.17 -0.24
CA ALA A 144 -24.23 14.36 -0.81
C ALA A 144 -25.31 14.42 0.28
N LEU A 145 -25.25 13.52 1.26
CA LEU A 145 -26.15 13.53 2.41
C LEU A 145 -25.98 14.80 3.25
N ALA A 146 -24.75 15.22 3.55
CA ALA A 146 -24.49 16.41 4.35
C ALA A 146 -25.01 17.69 3.68
N MET A 147 -24.77 17.84 2.37
CA MET A 147 -25.32 18.93 1.58
C MET A 147 -26.85 18.91 1.57
N LEU A 148 -27.46 17.74 1.34
CA LEU A 148 -28.92 17.59 1.32
C LEU A 148 -29.55 17.91 2.67
N ARG A 149 -28.98 17.40 3.78
CA ARG A 149 -29.47 17.62 5.14
C ARG A 149 -29.31 19.08 5.54
N THR A 150 -28.17 19.71 5.23
CA THR A 150 -27.95 21.15 5.48
C THR A 150 -29.03 22.00 4.81
N LEU A 151 -29.41 21.66 3.57
CA LEU A 151 -30.47 22.38 2.86
C LEU A 151 -31.87 22.08 3.43
N GLN A 152 -32.16 20.82 3.80
CA GLN A 152 -33.43 20.42 4.43
C GLN A 152 -33.63 21.11 5.79
N GLU A 153 -32.59 21.15 6.61
CA GLU A 153 -32.63 21.70 7.97
C GLU A 153 -32.77 23.23 8.00
N SER A 154 -32.43 23.88 6.89
CA SER A 154 -32.74 25.30 6.69
C SER A 154 -34.25 25.57 6.54
N GLU A 155 -35.06 24.54 6.27
CA GLU A 155 -36.52 24.62 6.18
C GLU A 155 -37.19 24.27 7.53
N PRO A 156 -38.38 24.82 7.85
CA PRO A 156 -39.12 24.46 9.06
C PRO A 156 -39.48 22.96 9.12
N GLY A 157 -39.47 22.37 10.33
CA GLY A 157 -39.92 20.99 10.58
C GLY A 157 -38.81 19.92 10.63
N TRP A 158 -37.57 20.27 10.31
CA TRP A 158 -36.43 19.35 10.37
C TRP A 158 -35.61 19.54 11.66
N TRP A 159 -35.02 18.42 12.12
CA TRP A 159 -34.10 18.35 13.25
C TRP A 159 -32.66 18.64 12.80
N PRO A 160 -31.84 19.34 13.61
CA PRO A 160 -30.48 19.75 13.25
C PRO A 160 -29.50 18.56 13.32
N LEU A 161 -29.56 17.65 12.34
CA LEU A 161 -28.78 16.41 12.28
C LEU A 161 -27.76 16.41 11.13
N ALA A 162 -27.60 17.51 10.39
CA ALA A 162 -26.64 17.63 9.31
C ALA A 162 -25.20 17.50 9.83
N PHE A 163 -24.96 17.78 11.11
CA PHE A 163 -23.65 17.59 11.75
C PHE A 163 -23.19 16.12 11.72
N LEU A 164 -24.09 15.13 11.67
CA LEU A 164 -23.73 13.70 11.65
C LEU A 164 -22.99 13.30 10.37
N PRO A 165 -23.53 13.53 9.16
CA PRO A 165 -22.77 13.24 7.94
C PRO A 165 -21.54 14.16 7.77
N TRP A 166 -21.55 15.40 8.29
CA TRP A 166 -20.34 16.24 8.35
C TRP A 166 -19.25 15.64 9.26
N LEU A 167 -19.62 15.14 10.43
CA LEU A 167 -18.73 14.43 11.36
C LEU A 167 -18.19 13.16 10.70
N GLY A 168 -19.06 12.37 10.07
CA GLY A 168 -18.65 11.17 9.34
C GLY A 168 -17.63 11.51 8.24
N LEU A 169 -17.87 12.58 7.49
CA LEU A 169 -16.97 13.02 6.42
C LEU A 169 -15.61 13.48 6.97
N ALA A 170 -15.58 14.19 8.10
CA ALA A 170 -14.36 14.58 8.80
C ALA A 170 -13.57 13.38 9.38
N LEU A 171 -14.26 12.29 9.72
CA LEU A 171 -13.66 11.02 10.14
C LEU A 171 -13.34 10.08 8.96
N THR A 172 -13.75 10.42 7.74
CA THR A 172 -13.46 9.62 6.55
C THR A 172 -12.10 9.98 5.98
N ARG A 173 -11.74 11.27 5.94
CA ARG A 173 -10.47 11.76 5.37
C ARG A 173 -10.04 13.07 6.07
N PRO A 174 -8.73 13.40 6.16
CA PRO A 174 -8.26 14.61 6.84
C PRO A 174 -8.83 15.91 6.24
N GLU A 175 -8.91 16.02 4.92
CA GLU A 175 -9.50 17.16 4.22
C GLU A 175 -11.01 17.27 4.43
N GLY A 176 -11.66 16.19 4.87
CA GLY A 176 -13.07 16.19 5.22
C GLY A 176 -13.40 17.18 6.35
N VAL A 177 -12.42 17.50 7.21
CA VAL A 177 -12.55 18.54 8.23
C VAL A 177 -12.84 19.91 7.59
N ALA A 178 -12.20 20.24 6.47
CA ALA A 178 -12.41 21.51 5.77
C ALA A 178 -13.82 21.60 5.14
N TYR A 179 -14.29 20.49 4.56
CA TYR A 179 -15.67 20.36 4.07
C TYR A 179 -16.68 20.51 5.21
N ALA A 180 -16.48 19.82 6.33
CA ALA A 180 -17.34 19.92 7.50
C ALA A 180 -17.37 21.34 8.09
N ALA A 181 -16.22 21.99 8.23
CA ALA A 181 -16.13 23.36 8.72
C ALA A 181 -16.91 24.34 7.83
N SER A 182 -16.76 24.24 6.51
CA SER A 182 -17.50 25.09 5.57
C SER A 182 -18.99 24.77 5.52
N GLY A 183 -19.37 23.50 5.59
CA GLY A 183 -20.76 23.07 5.65
C GLY A 183 -21.49 23.55 6.90
N LEU A 184 -20.83 23.45 8.06
CA LEU A 184 -21.35 23.95 9.35
C LEU A 184 -21.39 25.48 9.40
N LEU A 185 -20.39 26.16 8.84
CA LEU A 185 -20.43 27.61 8.67
C LEU A 185 -21.60 28.03 7.78
N TRP A 186 -21.86 27.28 6.70
CA TRP A 186 -23.01 27.53 5.85
C TRP A 186 -24.33 27.31 6.58
N ALA A 187 -24.46 26.22 7.33
CA ALA A 187 -25.62 25.97 8.18
C ALA A 187 -25.83 27.12 9.18
N PHE A 188 -24.77 27.60 9.81
CA PHE A 188 -24.80 28.76 10.70
C PHE A 188 -25.30 30.02 9.98
N VAL A 189 -24.77 30.33 8.78
CA VAL A 189 -25.20 31.50 8.00
C VAL A 189 -26.69 31.38 7.60
N LEU A 190 -27.13 30.20 7.17
CA LEU A 190 -28.53 29.95 6.81
C LEU A 190 -29.48 30.10 8.00
N GLU A 191 -29.06 29.68 9.19
CA GLU A 191 -29.86 29.79 10.41
C GLU A 191 -29.83 31.19 11.03
N ALA A 192 -28.68 31.87 11.00
CA ALA A 192 -28.50 33.23 11.52
C ALA A 192 -29.24 34.28 10.68
N THR A 193 -29.46 34.00 9.38
CA THR A 193 -30.27 34.84 8.50
C THR A 193 -31.77 34.53 8.56
N GLY A 194 -32.18 33.47 9.28
CA GLY A 194 -33.58 33.15 9.60
C GLY A 194 -33.99 33.65 10.99
N GLU A 195 -35.29 33.62 11.31
CA GLU A 195 -35.84 34.07 12.60
C GLU A 195 -35.19 33.38 13.82
N LYS A 196 -34.13 34.00 14.38
CA LYS A 196 -33.50 33.73 15.68
C LYS A 196 -33.31 32.24 16.06
N ARG A 197 -32.71 31.42 15.18
CA ARG A 197 -32.43 29.98 15.44
C ARG A 197 -31.01 29.66 15.92
N TRP A 198 -30.30 30.63 16.51
CA TRP A 198 -28.89 30.47 16.93
C TRP A 198 -28.60 29.24 17.81
N GLY A 199 -29.54 28.85 18.67
CA GLY A 199 -29.40 27.66 19.53
C GLY A 199 -29.28 26.36 18.74
N ARG A 200 -29.90 26.26 17.55
CA ARG A 200 -29.76 25.10 16.66
C ARG A 200 -28.37 25.06 16.03
N ALA A 201 -27.87 26.20 15.57
CA ALA A 201 -26.54 26.30 14.99
C ALA A 201 -25.45 25.95 16.01
N VAL A 202 -25.59 26.45 17.24
CA VAL A 202 -24.72 26.08 18.37
C VAL A 202 -24.86 24.58 18.69
N GLY A 203 -26.08 24.05 18.71
CA GLY A 203 -26.33 22.62 18.91
C GLY A 203 -25.66 21.74 17.86
N SER A 204 -25.74 22.10 16.57
CA SER A 204 -25.05 21.42 15.47
C SER A 204 -23.54 21.51 15.58
N LEU A 205 -23.01 22.68 15.96
CA LEU A 205 -21.58 22.88 16.17
C LEU A 205 -21.07 22.02 17.33
N LEU A 206 -21.76 22.02 18.48
CA LEU A 206 -21.42 21.18 19.62
C LEU A 206 -21.57 19.69 19.30
N GLY A 207 -22.61 19.33 18.54
CA GLY A 207 -22.85 17.97 18.05
C GLY A 207 -21.74 17.46 17.13
N PHE A 208 -21.03 18.34 16.44
CA PHE A 208 -19.81 18.01 15.69
C PHE A 208 -18.56 18.01 16.57
N VAL A 209 -18.31 19.12 17.28
CA VAL A 209 -17.05 19.37 18.01
C VAL A 209 -16.86 18.37 19.15
N LEU A 210 -17.90 18.07 19.94
CA LEU A 210 -17.75 17.20 21.11
C LEU A 210 -17.37 15.77 20.71
N PRO A 211 -18.09 15.07 19.80
CA PRO A 211 -17.67 13.73 19.37
C PRO A 211 -16.33 13.72 18.62
N PHE A 212 -16.06 14.75 17.81
CA PHE A 212 -14.79 14.85 17.09
C PHE A 212 -13.59 15.00 18.04
N ALA A 213 -13.74 15.82 19.09
CA ALA A 213 -12.73 16.00 20.12
C ALA A 213 -12.55 14.73 20.97
N VAL A 214 -13.64 14.07 21.36
CA VAL A 214 -13.60 12.79 22.09
C VAL A 214 -12.87 11.74 21.25
N TYR A 215 -13.19 11.62 19.96
CA TYR A 215 -12.49 10.71 19.05
C TYR A 215 -10.98 11.00 19.03
N HIS A 216 -10.57 12.27 18.88
CA HIS A 216 -9.15 12.64 18.86
C HIS A 216 -8.44 12.40 20.20
N ALA A 217 -9.15 12.57 21.33
CA ALA A 217 -8.61 12.26 22.65
C ALA A 217 -8.36 10.75 22.80
N ILE A 218 -9.34 9.91 22.44
CA ILE A 218 -9.19 8.44 22.45
C ILE A 218 -8.06 8.01 21.51
N ARG A 219 -8.00 8.59 20.32
CA ARG A 219 -6.95 8.33 19.33
C ARG A 219 -5.56 8.69 19.89
N TYR A 220 -5.42 9.86 20.50
CA TYR A 220 -4.15 10.31 21.08
C TYR A 220 -3.70 9.40 22.22
N ASP A 221 -4.62 9.01 23.10
CA ASP A 221 -4.36 8.03 24.18
C ASP A 221 -3.93 6.66 23.61
N TYR A 222 -4.56 6.21 22.52
CA TYR A 222 -4.26 4.90 21.94
C TYR A 222 -2.93 4.82 21.19
N PHE A 223 -2.57 5.85 20.41
CA PHE A 223 -1.40 5.86 19.53
C PHE A 223 -0.22 6.69 20.04
N ALA A 224 -0.39 7.50 21.10
CA ALA A 224 0.62 8.42 21.65
C ALA A 224 1.18 9.49 20.69
N TYR A 225 0.68 9.59 19.45
CA TYR A 225 1.09 10.60 18.47
C TYR A 225 -0.05 11.57 18.09
N PRO A 226 0.20 12.90 18.03
CA PRO A 226 -0.82 13.90 17.68
C PRO A 226 -1.48 13.68 16.32
N PHE A 227 -0.75 13.14 15.34
CA PHE A 227 -1.20 12.90 13.97
C PHE A 227 -0.82 11.47 13.50
N PRO A 228 -1.51 10.92 12.49
CA PRO A 228 -1.16 9.60 11.97
C PRO A 228 0.25 9.58 11.38
N ALA A 229 0.89 8.41 11.36
CA ALA A 229 2.20 8.23 10.73
C ALA A 229 2.21 8.71 9.27
N THR A 230 1.10 8.48 8.57
CA THR A 230 0.86 8.95 7.18
C THR A 230 0.94 10.47 7.00
N TYR A 231 0.70 11.26 8.05
CA TYR A 231 0.87 12.72 8.04
C TYR A 231 2.36 13.07 8.09
N TYR A 232 3.09 12.54 9.07
CA TYR A 232 4.53 12.79 9.22
C TYR A 232 5.32 12.31 7.99
N ALA A 233 4.96 11.15 7.45
CA ALA A 233 5.52 10.58 6.23
C ALA A 233 5.29 11.42 4.96
N LYS A 234 4.45 12.47 4.99
CA LYS A 234 4.16 13.32 3.82
C LYS A 234 4.49 14.79 4.05
N ILE A 235 4.84 15.18 5.28
CA ILE A 235 5.28 16.56 5.55
C ILE A 235 6.62 16.80 4.88
N GLY A 236 6.74 17.97 4.24
CA GLY A 236 8.02 18.50 3.75
C GLY A 236 8.49 17.96 2.39
N GLU A 237 7.71 17.11 1.71
CA GLU A 237 8.14 16.54 0.41
C GLU A 237 8.15 17.57 -0.74
N ASP A 238 7.27 18.59 -0.72
CA ASP A 238 7.26 19.65 -1.73
C ASP A 238 6.74 20.98 -1.12
N PRO A 239 7.47 22.11 -1.25
CA PRO A 239 6.93 23.41 -0.86
C PRO A 239 5.72 23.77 -1.74
N PHE A 240 4.70 24.37 -1.14
CA PHE A 240 3.55 24.87 -1.91
C PHE A 240 4.00 26.01 -2.83
N GLN A 241 3.92 25.79 -4.14
CA GLN A 241 4.38 26.74 -5.16
C GLN A 241 3.20 27.26 -6.01
N PRO A 242 2.29 28.06 -5.43
CA PRO A 242 1.08 28.51 -6.14
C PRO A 242 1.40 29.35 -7.37
N MET A 243 2.52 30.07 -7.35
CA MET A 243 2.94 30.98 -8.43
C MET A 243 3.65 30.28 -9.59
N VAL A 244 3.91 28.97 -9.49
CA VAL A 244 4.63 28.18 -10.50
C VAL A 244 3.63 27.36 -11.30
N TRP A 245 3.23 27.83 -12.48
CA TRP A 245 2.19 27.19 -13.32
C TRP A 245 2.45 25.73 -13.72
N HIS A 246 3.72 25.32 -13.75
CA HIS A 246 4.13 23.95 -14.06
C HIS A 246 4.27 23.06 -12.82
N ALA A 247 4.04 23.59 -11.62
CA ALA A 247 4.04 22.80 -10.39
C ALA A 247 2.93 21.74 -10.41
N ARG A 248 3.14 20.66 -9.63
CA ARG A 248 2.26 19.48 -9.57
C ARG A 248 0.78 19.84 -9.40
N GLY A 249 0.45 20.77 -8.49
CA GLY A 249 -0.95 21.16 -8.23
C GLY A 249 -1.67 21.73 -9.46
N TRP A 250 -1.02 22.64 -10.20
CA TRP A 250 -1.57 23.14 -11.46
C TRP A 250 -1.58 22.06 -12.55
N GLY A 251 -0.53 21.22 -12.60
CA GLY A 251 -0.47 20.07 -13.51
C GLY A 251 -1.67 19.13 -13.35
N TYR A 252 -2.00 18.79 -12.11
CA TYR A 252 -3.11 17.89 -11.78
C TYR A 252 -4.48 18.47 -12.15
N ILE A 253 -4.74 19.75 -11.83
CA ILE A 253 -5.99 20.43 -12.23
C ILE A 253 -6.09 20.54 -13.75
N ARG A 254 -4.98 20.82 -14.44
CA ARG A 254 -4.94 20.89 -15.91
C ARG A 254 -5.21 19.53 -16.55
N GLY A 255 -4.56 18.47 -16.06
CA GLY A 255 -4.80 17.11 -16.55
C GLY A 255 -6.28 16.74 -16.46
N TYR A 256 -6.88 16.92 -15.28
CA TYR A 256 -8.32 16.71 -15.06
C TYR A 256 -9.17 17.58 -15.99
N GLY A 257 -8.81 18.86 -16.15
CA GLY A 257 -9.51 19.82 -16.98
C GLY A 257 -9.52 19.47 -18.47
N TYR A 258 -8.39 18.99 -19.00
CA TYR A 258 -8.22 18.68 -20.42
C TYR A 258 -8.68 17.27 -20.77
N GLU A 259 -8.21 16.25 -20.05
CA GLU A 259 -8.50 14.83 -20.37
C GLU A 259 -9.99 14.50 -20.23
N LEU A 260 -10.65 15.15 -19.27
CA LEU A 260 -12.09 14.97 -19.01
C LEU A 260 -12.95 16.12 -19.53
N ALA A 261 -12.38 16.97 -20.40
CA ALA A 261 -13.03 18.11 -21.06
C ALA A 261 -13.73 19.14 -20.14
N ARG A 262 -13.39 19.19 -18.85
CA ARG A 262 -14.05 20.05 -17.86
C ARG A 262 -13.79 21.55 -18.10
N PHE A 263 -12.64 21.93 -18.67
CA PHE A 263 -12.35 23.34 -18.95
C PHE A 263 -13.25 23.94 -20.04
N TRP A 264 -13.66 23.15 -21.03
CA TRP A 264 -14.61 23.60 -22.06
C TRP A 264 -16.01 23.88 -21.52
N LEU A 265 -16.29 23.44 -20.28
CA LEU A 265 -17.58 23.57 -19.62
C LEU A 265 -17.59 24.64 -18.52
N LEU A 266 -16.49 25.39 -18.33
CA LEU A 266 -16.43 26.49 -17.35
C LEU A 266 -17.57 27.51 -17.47
N PRO A 267 -18.02 27.93 -18.68
CA PRO A 267 -19.19 28.80 -18.78
C PRO A 267 -20.45 28.19 -18.16
N VAL A 268 -20.63 26.88 -18.29
CA VAL A 268 -21.76 26.15 -17.69
C VAL A 268 -21.60 26.10 -16.18
N PHE A 269 -20.40 25.81 -15.66
CA PHE A 269 -20.16 25.83 -14.21
C PHE A 269 -20.41 27.22 -13.61
N PHE A 270 -19.91 28.30 -14.23
CA PHE A 270 -20.14 29.65 -13.73
C PHE A 270 -21.60 30.11 -13.87
N ALA A 271 -22.29 29.71 -14.93
CA ALA A 271 -23.75 29.85 -15.00
C ALA A 271 -24.43 29.09 -13.85
N GLY A 272 -23.91 27.93 -13.47
CA GLY A 272 -24.40 27.14 -12.33
C GLY A 272 -24.25 27.84 -10.98
N VAL A 273 -23.27 28.74 -10.85
CA VAL A 273 -23.04 29.52 -9.63
C VAL A 273 -23.82 30.84 -9.66
N ALA A 274 -23.59 31.68 -10.67
CA ALA A 274 -24.12 33.05 -10.75
C ALA A 274 -25.52 33.12 -11.39
N GLY A 275 -25.85 32.18 -12.27
CA GLY A 275 -26.99 32.27 -13.17
C GLY A 275 -26.78 33.26 -14.32
N LEU A 276 -27.66 33.20 -15.32
CA LEU A 276 -27.53 33.97 -16.56
C LEU A 276 -28.50 35.16 -16.69
N ARG A 277 -29.29 35.46 -15.65
CA ARG A 277 -30.28 36.56 -15.70
C ARG A 277 -29.63 37.93 -15.50
N GLY A 278 -29.98 38.89 -16.36
CA GLY A 278 -29.57 40.29 -16.25
C GLY A 278 -28.05 40.48 -16.34
N TRP A 279 -27.49 41.36 -15.50
CA TRP A 279 -26.06 41.68 -15.46
C TRP A 279 -25.17 40.45 -15.17
N ARG A 280 -25.72 39.43 -14.49
CA ARG A 280 -24.99 38.20 -14.17
C ARG A 280 -24.62 37.40 -15.41
N GLY A 281 -25.48 37.40 -16.44
CA GLY A 281 -25.18 36.75 -17.71
C GLY A 281 -23.97 37.38 -18.42
N ALA A 282 -23.94 38.72 -18.47
CA ALA A 282 -22.80 39.45 -19.03
C ALA A 282 -21.50 39.18 -18.24
N LEU A 283 -21.58 39.14 -16.90
CA LEU A 283 -20.45 38.77 -16.06
C LEU A 283 -19.96 37.35 -16.37
N VAL A 284 -20.85 36.35 -16.42
CA VAL A 284 -20.47 34.95 -16.68
C VAL A 284 -19.79 34.82 -18.03
N VAL A 285 -20.32 35.45 -19.08
CA VAL A 285 -19.70 35.44 -20.41
C VAL A 285 -18.34 36.12 -20.39
N GLY A 286 -18.24 37.32 -19.81
CA GLY A 286 -16.99 38.07 -19.72
C GLY A 286 -15.91 37.33 -18.92
N VAL A 287 -16.26 36.80 -17.75
CA VAL A 287 -15.36 36.00 -16.90
C VAL A 287 -14.94 34.72 -17.61
N SER A 288 -15.86 34.04 -18.31
CA SER A 288 -15.52 32.83 -19.06
C SER A 288 -14.59 33.10 -20.23
N ALA A 289 -14.78 34.21 -20.95
CA ALA A 289 -13.88 34.63 -22.02
C ALA A 289 -12.48 34.97 -21.47
N VAL A 290 -12.41 35.74 -20.38
CA VAL A 290 -11.15 36.06 -19.71
C VAL A 290 -10.45 34.79 -19.22
N LEU A 291 -11.17 33.89 -18.53
CA LEU A 291 -10.61 32.62 -18.07
C LEU A 291 -10.20 31.69 -19.21
N GLY A 292 -10.94 31.67 -20.32
CA GLY A 292 -10.53 30.98 -21.53
C GLY A 292 -9.16 31.46 -22.00
N VAL A 293 -8.93 32.77 -22.04
CA VAL A 293 -7.61 33.33 -22.34
C VAL A 293 -6.59 32.96 -21.26
N LEU A 294 -6.91 33.13 -19.98
CA LEU A 294 -5.95 32.87 -18.89
C LEU A 294 -5.52 31.39 -18.79
N LEU A 295 -6.44 30.46 -19.05
CA LEU A 295 -6.17 29.01 -19.01
C LEU A 295 -5.55 28.48 -20.30
N LEU A 296 -5.94 29.00 -21.46
CA LEU A 296 -5.51 28.47 -22.76
C LEU A 296 -4.29 29.20 -23.36
N TYR A 297 -4.01 30.45 -22.97
CA TYR A 297 -2.88 31.22 -23.49
C TYR A 297 -1.71 31.31 -22.50
N PRO A 298 -0.44 31.01 -22.88
CA PRO A 298 -0.02 30.41 -24.14
C PRO A 298 -0.04 28.86 -24.12
N GLY A 299 -0.41 28.24 -23.00
CA GLY A 299 0.01 26.88 -22.65
C GLY A 299 -1.04 25.79 -22.80
N VAL A 300 -1.32 25.41 -24.04
CA VAL A 300 -1.63 24.02 -24.39
C VAL A 300 -0.48 23.60 -25.31
N GLU A 301 0.32 22.60 -24.95
CA GLU A 301 1.48 22.15 -25.75
C GLU A 301 1.17 22.01 -27.25
N PRO A 302 0.02 21.42 -27.65
CA PRO A 302 -0.45 21.42 -29.04
C PRO A 302 -0.61 22.81 -29.72
N PHE A 303 -1.01 23.84 -28.98
CA PHE A 303 -1.17 25.21 -29.52
C PHE A 303 0.13 26.01 -29.53
N MET A 304 1.08 25.66 -28.65
CA MET A 304 2.44 26.20 -28.66
C MET A 304 3.23 25.74 -29.89
N GLU A 305 2.82 24.67 -30.56
CA GLU A 305 3.43 24.20 -31.82
C GLU A 305 2.87 24.92 -33.07
N TRP A 306 1.73 25.61 -32.95
CA TRP A 306 1.09 26.36 -34.03
C TRP A 306 1.50 27.84 -34.04
N GLY A 307 2.57 28.17 -34.80
CA GLY A 307 2.82 29.54 -35.29
C GLY A 307 3.78 30.42 -34.49
N TRP A 308 3.66 31.75 -34.64
CA TRP A 308 4.63 32.75 -34.16
C TRP A 308 4.56 33.06 -32.65
N LEU A 309 3.49 32.63 -31.97
CA LEU A 309 3.32 32.76 -30.50
C LEU A 309 4.14 31.74 -29.69
N ALA A 310 4.58 30.65 -30.33
CA ALA A 310 5.43 29.59 -29.77
C ALA A 310 6.75 30.08 -29.14
N ARG A 311 7.26 31.23 -29.61
CA ARG A 311 8.66 31.64 -29.42
C ARG A 311 8.89 32.57 -28.23
N ARG A 312 7.86 32.94 -27.46
CA ARG A 312 8.01 33.82 -26.30
C ARG A 312 7.54 33.11 -25.04
N PRO A 313 8.46 32.69 -24.14
CA PRO A 313 8.05 32.19 -22.85
C PRO A 313 7.23 33.28 -22.14
N PRO A 314 6.10 32.92 -21.49
CA PRO A 314 5.29 33.90 -20.78
C PRO A 314 6.14 34.63 -19.75
N SER A 315 6.02 35.96 -19.70
CA SER A 315 6.76 36.76 -18.71
C SER A 315 6.32 36.38 -17.28
N PRO A 316 7.19 36.52 -16.27
CA PRO A 316 6.80 36.32 -14.87
C PRO A 316 5.58 37.15 -14.45
N LEU A 317 5.47 38.37 -14.98
CA LEU A 317 4.30 39.24 -14.78
C LEU A 317 3.02 38.62 -15.35
N TRP A 318 3.07 38.02 -16.54
CA TRP A 318 1.93 37.32 -17.13
C TRP A 318 1.47 36.14 -16.25
N LEU A 319 2.41 35.37 -15.69
CA LEU A 319 2.08 34.26 -14.80
C LEU A 319 1.37 34.76 -13.53
N GLN A 320 1.80 35.87 -12.95
CA GLN A 320 1.14 36.51 -11.81
C GLN A 320 -0.27 37.00 -12.18
N VAL A 321 -0.40 37.73 -13.29
CA VAL A 321 -1.70 38.22 -13.80
C VAL A 321 -2.65 37.07 -14.05
N ARG A 322 -2.17 35.96 -14.62
CA ARG A 322 -2.96 34.75 -14.82
C ARG A 322 -3.50 34.19 -13.52
N ILE A 323 -2.63 33.92 -12.56
CA ILE A 323 -2.99 33.23 -11.33
C ILE A 323 -3.92 34.09 -10.47
N VAL A 324 -3.60 35.38 -10.34
CA VAL A 324 -4.46 36.35 -9.65
C VAL A 324 -5.78 36.51 -10.40
N GLY A 325 -5.75 36.60 -11.73
CA GLY A 325 -6.94 36.70 -12.58
C GLY A 325 -7.89 35.51 -12.43
N ILE A 326 -7.35 34.28 -12.31
CA ILE A 326 -8.15 33.09 -12.02
C ILE A 326 -8.83 33.21 -10.65
N GLY A 327 -8.09 33.63 -9.62
CA GLY A 327 -8.64 33.87 -8.28
C GLY A 327 -9.74 34.93 -8.27
N LEU A 328 -9.52 36.06 -8.96
CA LEU A 328 -10.50 37.14 -9.08
C LEU A 328 -11.75 36.71 -9.84
N ALA A 329 -11.61 35.92 -10.91
CA ALA A 329 -12.72 35.37 -11.66
C ALA A 329 -13.59 34.44 -10.79
N VAL A 330 -12.96 33.53 -10.05
CA VAL A 330 -13.64 32.65 -9.08
C VAL A 330 -14.37 33.47 -8.02
N ALA A 331 -13.74 34.50 -7.46
CA ALA A 331 -14.35 35.38 -6.47
C ALA A 331 -15.55 36.17 -7.03
N ALA A 332 -15.40 36.75 -8.21
CA ALA A 332 -16.45 37.54 -8.87
C ALA A 332 -17.71 36.71 -9.13
N VAL A 333 -17.55 35.48 -9.65
CA VAL A 333 -18.67 34.56 -9.88
C VAL A 333 -19.32 34.12 -8.56
N SER A 334 -18.51 33.87 -7.51
CA SER A 334 -19.02 33.52 -6.18
C SER A 334 -19.90 34.62 -5.60
N ILE A 335 -19.44 35.87 -5.67
CA ILE A 335 -20.18 37.04 -5.17
C ILE A 335 -21.45 37.26 -5.99
N ALA A 336 -21.37 37.14 -7.32
CA ALA A 336 -22.52 37.32 -8.19
C ALA A 336 -23.62 36.26 -7.98
N GLY A 337 -23.27 35.07 -7.49
CA GLY A 337 -24.22 34.02 -7.12
C GLY A 337 -25.14 34.38 -5.95
N VAL A 338 -24.77 35.34 -5.11
CA VAL A 338 -25.64 35.81 -4.02
C VAL A 338 -26.92 36.41 -4.59
N GLY A 339 -28.07 35.89 -4.15
CA GLY A 339 -29.39 36.31 -4.63
C GLY A 339 -29.78 35.77 -6.02
N ALA A 340 -29.05 34.80 -6.56
CA ALA A 340 -29.53 34.00 -7.69
C ALA A 340 -30.70 33.08 -7.28
N ASP A 341 -31.47 32.61 -8.26
CA ASP A 341 -32.51 31.61 -8.01
C ASP A 341 -31.87 30.32 -7.48
N GLY A 342 -32.28 29.88 -6.29
CA GLY A 342 -31.63 28.77 -5.58
C GLY A 342 -30.21 29.06 -5.09
N TRP A 343 -29.83 30.32 -4.85
CA TRP A 343 -28.46 30.71 -4.44
C TRP A 343 -27.91 29.92 -3.25
N ARG A 344 -28.78 29.52 -2.30
CA ARG A 344 -28.38 28.71 -1.14
C ARG A 344 -27.74 27.38 -1.54
N THR A 345 -28.37 26.69 -2.49
CA THR A 345 -27.89 25.41 -3.05
C THR A 345 -26.66 25.63 -3.92
N ARG A 346 -26.67 26.68 -4.76
CA ARG A 346 -25.57 27.01 -5.68
C ARG A 346 -24.28 27.32 -4.92
N LEU A 347 -24.35 28.20 -3.92
CA LEU A 347 -23.18 28.60 -3.15
C LEU A 347 -22.67 27.51 -2.21
N LEU A 348 -23.56 26.68 -1.64
CA LEU A 348 -23.14 25.49 -0.90
C LEU A 348 -22.36 24.52 -1.79
N ALA A 349 -22.93 24.15 -2.94
CA ALA A 349 -22.26 23.24 -3.87
C ALA A 349 -20.95 23.84 -4.41
N TRP A 350 -20.95 25.14 -4.74
CA TRP A 350 -19.74 25.84 -5.18
C TRP A 350 -18.65 25.89 -4.11
N GLY A 351 -19.01 26.12 -2.84
CA GLY A 351 -18.07 26.10 -1.72
C GLY A 351 -17.43 24.71 -1.53
N MET A 352 -18.23 23.65 -1.58
CA MET A 352 -17.72 22.27 -1.49
C MET A 352 -16.82 21.91 -2.68
N LEU A 353 -17.19 22.32 -3.90
CA LEU A 353 -16.34 22.17 -5.09
C LEU A 353 -15.02 22.95 -4.91
N GLY A 354 -15.09 24.19 -4.45
CA GLY A 354 -13.92 25.05 -4.21
C GLY A 354 -12.95 24.48 -3.19
N ILE A 355 -13.44 23.88 -2.10
CA ILE A 355 -12.59 23.24 -1.08
C ILE A 355 -11.84 22.05 -1.69
N GLY A 356 -12.50 21.18 -2.44
CA GLY A 356 -11.84 20.04 -3.06
C GLY A 356 -10.80 20.45 -4.10
N LEU A 357 -11.11 21.47 -4.92
CA LEU A 357 -10.15 22.01 -5.89
C LEU A 357 -8.96 22.70 -5.19
N LEU A 358 -9.22 23.46 -4.12
CA LEU A 358 -8.16 24.10 -3.32
C LEU A 358 -7.29 23.06 -2.62
N PHE A 359 -7.88 22.00 -2.09
CA PHE A 359 -7.14 20.87 -1.54
C PHE A 359 -6.23 20.29 -2.61
N CYS A 360 -6.77 19.83 -3.75
CA CYS A 360 -5.98 19.28 -4.86
C CYS A 360 -4.85 20.21 -5.30
N PHE A 361 -5.14 21.51 -5.38
CA PHE A 361 -4.16 22.52 -5.72
C PHE A 361 -3.03 22.60 -4.69
N ARG A 362 -3.38 22.62 -3.40
CA ARG A 362 -2.44 22.79 -2.27
C ARG A 362 -1.61 21.55 -2.00
N SER A 363 -2.17 20.37 -2.16
CA SER A 363 -1.50 19.08 -1.93
C SER A 363 -0.73 18.59 -3.15
N GLY A 364 -0.91 19.22 -4.32
CA GLY A 364 -0.16 18.90 -5.53
C GLY A 364 -0.81 17.84 -6.42
N GLY A 365 -2.06 17.45 -6.15
CA GLY A 365 -2.66 16.26 -6.76
C GLY A 365 -2.05 14.94 -6.25
N ASP A 366 -2.54 13.83 -6.78
CA ASP A 366 -1.89 12.54 -6.59
C ASP A 366 -1.36 11.96 -7.90
N TRP A 367 -0.50 10.96 -7.77
CA TRP A 367 0.18 10.30 -8.88
C TRP A 367 -0.69 9.22 -9.55
N MET A 368 -1.80 8.83 -8.92
CA MET A 368 -2.68 7.76 -9.40
C MET A 368 -3.49 8.22 -10.62
N ARG A 369 -3.61 7.35 -11.62
CA ARG A 369 -4.49 7.56 -12.78
C ARG A 369 -5.95 7.64 -12.34
N GLY A 370 -6.79 8.26 -13.14
CA GLY A 370 -8.21 8.41 -12.82
C GLY A 370 -8.52 9.53 -11.82
N TYR A 371 -7.55 10.38 -11.49
CA TYR A 371 -7.73 11.60 -10.71
C TYR A 371 -8.49 11.38 -9.39
N ARG A 372 -7.94 10.56 -8.48
CA ARG A 372 -8.61 10.17 -7.21
C ARG A 372 -9.21 11.34 -6.45
N TRP A 373 -8.43 12.39 -6.26
CA TRP A 373 -8.91 13.53 -5.47
C TRP A 373 -9.99 14.33 -6.17
N MET A 374 -10.16 14.17 -7.48
CA MET A 374 -11.27 14.78 -8.22
C MET A 374 -12.60 14.06 -7.96
N SER A 375 -12.57 12.81 -7.47
CA SER A 375 -13.79 12.15 -7.01
C SER A 375 -14.44 12.91 -5.84
N LEU A 376 -13.64 13.63 -5.04
CA LEU A 376 -14.10 14.42 -3.88
C LEU A 376 -14.93 15.65 -4.31
N VAL A 377 -14.85 16.03 -5.58
CA VAL A 377 -15.62 17.15 -6.14
C VAL A 377 -16.75 16.71 -7.08
N SER A 378 -16.88 15.43 -7.41
CA SER A 378 -17.90 14.94 -8.37
C SER A 378 -19.33 15.28 -7.93
N VAL A 379 -19.64 15.13 -6.64
CA VAL A 379 -20.96 15.45 -6.07
C VAL A 379 -21.33 16.93 -6.25
N PRO A 380 -20.55 17.90 -5.73
CA PRO A 380 -20.87 19.30 -5.92
C PRO A 380 -20.74 19.76 -7.39
N ALA A 381 -19.81 19.19 -8.17
CA ALA A 381 -19.68 19.49 -9.59
C ALA A 381 -20.93 19.10 -10.38
N ALA A 382 -21.52 17.92 -10.14
CA ALA A 382 -22.75 17.48 -10.79
C ALA A 382 -23.93 18.42 -10.48
N VAL A 383 -24.04 18.90 -9.24
CA VAL A 383 -25.07 19.88 -8.84
C VAL A 383 -24.89 21.21 -9.57
N VAL A 384 -23.68 21.79 -9.53
CA VAL A 384 -23.39 23.08 -10.17
C VAL A 384 -23.59 22.99 -11.68
N PHE A 385 -23.09 21.93 -12.31
CA PHE A 385 -23.22 21.73 -13.75
C PHE A 385 -24.69 21.63 -14.20
N ALA A 386 -25.51 20.85 -13.50
CA ALA A 386 -26.92 20.69 -13.84
C ALA A 386 -27.71 22.01 -13.73
N LEU A 387 -27.42 22.83 -12.70
CA LEU A 387 -28.01 24.16 -12.54
C LEU A 387 -27.54 25.15 -13.59
N GLY A 388 -26.28 25.04 -14.03
CA GLY A 388 -25.75 25.87 -15.10
C GLY A 388 -26.35 25.53 -16.46
N LEU A 389 -26.49 24.24 -16.74
CA LEU A 389 -27.10 23.76 -17.97
C LEU A 389 -28.57 24.17 -18.06
N ARG A 390 -29.28 24.15 -16.92
CA ARG A 390 -30.62 24.75 -16.80
C ARG A 390 -30.62 26.20 -17.24
N ASP A 391 -29.73 27.02 -16.66
CA ASP A 391 -29.74 28.46 -16.92
C ASP A 391 -29.38 28.77 -18.38
N VAL A 392 -28.47 28.00 -18.98
CA VAL A 392 -28.17 28.08 -20.43
C VAL A 392 -29.42 27.75 -21.25
N ALA A 393 -30.12 26.66 -20.93
CA ALA A 393 -31.33 26.25 -21.64
C ALA A 393 -32.45 27.29 -21.53
N VAL A 394 -32.64 27.88 -20.35
CA VAL A 394 -33.62 28.95 -20.11
C VAL A 394 -33.24 30.20 -20.90
N ALA A 395 -31.98 30.64 -20.82
CA ALA A 395 -31.51 31.83 -21.53
C ALA A 395 -31.66 31.70 -23.06
N LEU A 396 -31.35 30.52 -23.63
CA LEU A 396 -31.51 30.27 -25.07
C LEU A 396 -32.98 30.14 -25.49
N ARG A 397 -33.84 29.56 -24.64
CA ARG A 397 -35.27 29.45 -24.91
C ARG A 397 -35.94 30.82 -24.97
N ASP A 398 -35.51 31.73 -24.10
CA ASP A 398 -36.01 33.11 -24.03
C ASP A 398 -35.43 33.99 -25.16
N HIS A 399 -34.38 33.52 -25.86
CA HIS A 399 -33.73 34.22 -26.97
C HIS A 399 -34.32 33.79 -28.33
N GLY A 400 -34.93 34.74 -29.06
CA GLY A 400 -35.48 34.49 -30.40
C GLY A 400 -36.71 33.57 -30.39
N ARG A 401 -37.90 34.18 -30.21
CA ARG A 401 -39.19 33.51 -29.91
C ARG A 401 -39.56 32.30 -30.78
N ALA A 402 -39.09 32.19 -32.02
CA ALA A 402 -39.41 31.08 -32.93
C ALA A 402 -38.41 29.91 -32.89
N ALA A 403 -37.10 30.17 -32.72
CA ALA A 403 -36.05 29.15 -32.75
C ALA A 403 -35.54 28.72 -31.36
N GLY A 404 -35.85 29.50 -30.32
CA GLY A 404 -35.35 29.31 -28.95
C GLY A 404 -35.47 27.89 -28.39
N PRO A 405 -36.62 27.19 -28.51
CA PRO A 405 -36.75 25.82 -28.00
C PRO A 405 -35.82 24.80 -28.68
N ALA A 406 -35.66 24.90 -30.00
CA ALA A 406 -34.77 24.02 -30.76
C ALA A 406 -33.29 24.31 -30.44
N LEU A 407 -32.92 25.59 -30.34
CA LEU A 407 -31.59 26.01 -29.93
C LEU A 407 -31.24 25.55 -28.51
N ALA A 408 -32.17 25.71 -27.57
CA ALA A 408 -31.99 25.24 -26.19
C ALA A 408 -31.84 23.71 -26.14
N GLY A 409 -32.66 22.96 -26.87
CA GLY A 409 -32.55 21.51 -26.97
C GLY A 409 -31.21 21.05 -27.56
N GLY A 410 -30.80 21.63 -28.68
CA GLY A 410 -29.51 21.34 -29.32
C GLY A 410 -28.32 21.67 -28.43
N ALA A 411 -28.34 22.83 -27.74
CA ALA A 411 -27.28 23.22 -26.82
C ALA A 411 -27.19 22.28 -25.61
N VAL A 412 -28.32 21.87 -25.04
CA VAL A 412 -28.35 20.89 -23.92
C VAL A 412 -27.74 19.57 -24.34
N VAL A 413 -28.14 19.03 -25.50
CA VAL A 413 -27.59 17.77 -26.03
C VAL A 413 -26.09 17.90 -26.30
N GLY A 414 -25.66 18.99 -26.95
CA GLY A 414 -24.25 19.23 -27.27
C GLY A 414 -23.37 19.36 -26.02
N LEU A 415 -23.81 20.14 -25.02
CA LEU A 415 -23.07 20.33 -23.76
C LEU A 415 -23.06 19.05 -22.91
N LEU A 416 -24.13 18.26 -22.92
CA LEU A 416 -24.12 16.94 -22.27
C LEU A 416 -23.18 15.96 -22.99
N ALA A 417 -23.19 15.93 -24.32
CA ALA A 417 -22.25 15.11 -25.08
C ALA A 417 -20.79 15.50 -24.75
N LEU A 418 -20.49 16.80 -24.71
CA LEU A 418 -19.17 17.30 -24.32
C LEU A 418 -18.79 16.96 -22.87
N ALA A 419 -19.77 16.90 -21.96
CA ALA A 419 -19.54 16.54 -20.56
C ALA A 419 -19.40 15.04 -20.30
N LEU A 420 -20.06 14.20 -21.09
CA LEU A 420 -20.22 12.77 -20.82
C LEU A 420 -19.39 11.86 -21.73
N VAL A 421 -19.25 12.20 -23.02
CA VAL A 421 -18.50 11.37 -23.98
C VAL A 421 -17.03 11.21 -23.54
N PRO A 422 -16.29 12.27 -23.15
CA PRO A 422 -14.93 12.11 -22.66
C PRO A 422 -14.81 11.21 -21.42
N GLN A 423 -15.80 11.25 -20.52
CA GLN A 423 -15.84 10.40 -19.32
C GLN A 423 -15.98 8.92 -19.68
N VAL A 424 -16.91 8.61 -20.59
CA VAL A 424 -17.15 7.23 -21.05
C VAL A 424 -15.93 6.69 -21.81
N LEU A 425 -15.30 7.51 -22.65
CA LEU A 425 -14.07 7.14 -23.35
C LEU A 425 -12.91 6.92 -22.37
N TYR A 426 -12.79 7.77 -21.35
CA TYR A 426 -11.79 7.62 -20.30
C TYR A 426 -11.99 6.31 -19.54
N LEU A 427 -13.21 6.01 -19.08
CA LEU A 427 -13.56 4.75 -18.42
C LEU A 427 -13.25 3.53 -19.29
N LYS A 428 -13.59 3.58 -20.58
CA LYS A 428 -13.34 2.47 -21.52
C LYS A 428 -11.85 2.17 -21.68
N ASN A 429 -11.00 3.19 -21.63
CA ASN A 429 -9.56 3.07 -21.83
C ASN A 429 -8.77 3.07 -20.51
N TYR A 430 -9.46 3.08 -19.37
CA TYR A 430 -8.82 3.15 -18.06
C TYR A 430 -8.04 1.87 -17.79
N LYS A 431 -6.74 2.03 -17.52
CA LYS A 431 -5.85 0.97 -17.07
C LYS A 431 -5.68 1.11 -15.55
N PRO A 432 -6.21 0.19 -14.74
CA PRO A 432 -6.14 0.30 -13.30
C PRO A 432 -4.71 0.21 -12.75
N GLU A 433 -4.51 0.78 -11.57
CA GLU A 433 -3.23 0.76 -10.85
C GLU A 433 -2.90 -0.63 -10.28
N THR A 434 -1.70 -0.74 -9.71
CA THR A 434 -1.19 -1.90 -8.97
C THR A 434 -2.23 -2.49 -8.02
N THR A 435 -2.41 -3.81 -8.09
CA THR A 435 -3.37 -4.54 -7.26
C THR A 435 -2.71 -5.17 -6.04
N PRO A 436 -3.47 -5.43 -4.96
CA PRO A 436 -3.01 -6.26 -3.85
C PRO A 436 -2.34 -7.57 -4.32
N GLN A 437 -2.91 -8.25 -5.32
CA GLN A 437 -2.42 -9.54 -5.82
C GLN A 437 -0.99 -9.46 -6.38
N SER A 438 -0.61 -8.33 -7.00
CA SER A 438 0.78 -8.13 -7.45
C SER A 438 1.76 -8.06 -6.27
N VAL A 439 1.35 -7.46 -5.15
CA VAL A 439 2.12 -7.41 -3.91
C VAL A 439 2.18 -8.80 -3.26
N LEU A 440 1.13 -9.62 -3.36
CA LEU A 440 1.17 -11.00 -2.88
C LEU A 440 2.29 -11.82 -3.58
N GLN A 441 2.55 -11.57 -4.87
CA GLN A 441 3.67 -12.22 -5.56
C GLN A 441 5.02 -11.82 -4.96
N ARG A 442 5.16 -10.57 -4.50
CA ARG A 442 6.32 -10.10 -3.73
C ARG A 442 6.46 -10.83 -2.40
N VAL A 443 5.38 -10.95 -1.63
CA VAL A 443 5.37 -11.71 -0.36
C VAL A 443 5.82 -13.15 -0.59
N ASN A 444 5.32 -13.78 -1.64
CA ASN A 444 5.69 -15.14 -2.02
C ASN A 444 7.16 -15.25 -2.45
N HIS A 445 7.69 -14.22 -3.13
CA HIS A 445 9.09 -14.14 -3.51
C HIS A 445 10.00 -14.08 -2.27
N TYR A 446 9.70 -13.22 -1.28
CA TYR A 446 10.44 -13.19 -0.02
C TYR A 446 10.32 -14.48 0.79
N ALA A 447 9.11 -15.03 0.89
CA ALA A 447 8.92 -16.32 1.55
C ALA A 447 9.72 -17.43 0.85
N SER A 448 9.84 -17.38 -0.48
CA SER A 448 10.70 -18.28 -1.25
C SER A 448 12.17 -18.07 -0.94
N ALA A 449 12.60 -16.81 -0.84
CA ALA A 449 13.98 -16.48 -0.51
C ALA A 449 14.38 -16.99 0.87
N LEU A 450 13.56 -16.73 1.90
CA LEU A 450 13.78 -17.24 3.26
C LEU A 450 13.79 -18.78 3.29
N ARG A 451 12.92 -19.45 2.51
CA ARG A 451 12.94 -20.91 2.41
C ARG A 451 14.24 -21.44 1.83
N GLN A 452 14.80 -20.81 0.79
CA GLN A 452 16.09 -21.22 0.22
C GLN A 452 17.24 -21.04 1.22
N LEU A 453 17.16 -20.03 2.09
CA LEU A 453 18.11 -19.79 3.17
C LEU A 453 17.85 -20.65 4.43
N HIS A 454 16.80 -21.48 4.41
CA HIS A 454 16.32 -22.22 5.58
C HIS A 454 16.01 -21.34 6.80
N ILE A 455 15.50 -20.13 6.58
CA ILE A 455 15.08 -19.16 7.60
C ILE A 455 13.56 -19.19 7.75
N ASP A 456 13.03 -19.19 8.98
CA ASP A 456 11.58 -19.20 9.22
C ASP A 456 10.93 -17.82 9.12
N HIS A 457 11.64 -16.79 9.58
CA HIS A 457 11.21 -15.40 9.63
C HIS A 457 12.39 -14.49 9.34
N GLY A 458 12.20 -13.44 8.55
CA GLY A 458 13.24 -12.44 8.28
C GLY A 458 12.73 -11.02 8.47
N ASP A 459 13.63 -10.12 8.84
CA ASP A 459 13.36 -8.69 8.81
C ASP A 459 13.33 -8.20 7.36
N VAL A 460 12.21 -7.59 6.94
CA VAL A 460 12.01 -7.12 5.57
C VAL A 460 11.88 -5.61 5.55
N LEU A 461 12.73 -4.92 4.78
CA LEU A 461 12.51 -3.52 4.42
C LEU A 461 11.69 -3.43 3.13
N ASP A 462 10.54 -2.77 3.18
CA ASP A 462 9.78 -2.41 1.98
C ASP A 462 9.58 -0.88 1.91
N HIS A 463 9.26 -0.41 0.72
CA HIS A 463 8.93 0.98 0.43
C HIS A 463 7.43 1.24 0.36
N ASP A 464 6.63 0.22 0.04
CA ASP A 464 5.19 0.39 0.01
C ASP A 464 4.46 -0.76 0.72
N MET A 465 3.87 -0.40 1.85
CA MET A 465 3.28 -1.36 2.77
C MET A 465 1.92 -1.87 2.31
N GLY A 466 1.22 -1.14 1.43
CA GLY A 466 -0.09 -1.48 0.84
C GLY A 466 -0.71 -2.81 1.28
N ALA A 467 -0.60 -3.83 0.41
CA ALA A 467 -1.06 -5.18 0.73
C ALA A 467 -0.03 -6.07 1.46
N MET A 468 1.19 -5.57 1.64
CA MET A 468 2.22 -6.19 2.47
C MET A 468 1.77 -6.27 3.93
N LEU A 469 1.00 -5.30 4.43
CA LEU A 469 0.36 -5.37 5.75
C LEU A 469 -0.66 -6.50 5.88
N PHE A 470 -1.32 -6.86 4.78
CA PHE A 470 -2.37 -7.86 4.82
C PHE A 470 -1.81 -9.28 4.80
N TRP A 471 -0.78 -9.55 3.98
CA TRP A 471 -0.21 -10.89 3.79
C TRP A 471 1.21 -11.09 4.32
N GLY A 472 2.01 -10.03 4.40
CA GLY A 472 3.44 -10.11 4.71
C GLY A 472 3.76 -10.39 6.18
N GLY A 473 2.79 -10.21 7.09
CA GLY A 473 3.02 -10.38 8.54
C GLY A 473 3.50 -11.77 8.97
N ASN A 474 3.30 -12.80 8.13
CA ASN A 474 3.79 -14.15 8.40
C ASN A 474 5.25 -14.37 7.95
N SER A 475 5.76 -13.54 7.04
CA SER A 475 7.13 -13.64 6.50
C SER A 475 8.18 -13.03 7.43
N GLY A 476 7.76 -12.17 8.37
CA GLY A 476 8.62 -11.62 9.42
C GLY A 476 8.29 -10.16 9.76
N ILE A 477 9.22 -9.43 10.38
CA ILE A 477 9.00 -8.02 10.77
C ILE A 477 9.21 -7.15 9.55
N ILE A 478 8.18 -6.43 9.14
CA ILE A 478 8.25 -5.58 7.95
C ILE A 478 8.46 -4.14 8.40
N ARG A 479 9.43 -3.46 7.80
CA ARG A 479 9.81 -2.09 8.09
C ARG A 479 9.53 -1.24 6.87
N ASP A 480 8.98 -0.06 7.11
CA ASP A 480 8.45 0.80 6.07
C ASP A 480 9.33 2.02 5.88
N SER A 481 10.15 1.99 4.84
CA SER A 481 11.05 3.11 4.50
C SER A 481 10.30 4.38 4.10
N LYS A 482 9.01 4.30 3.74
CA LYS A 482 8.18 5.48 3.45
C LYS A 482 7.64 6.12 4.73
N GLY A 483 7.57 5.37 5.82
CA GLY A 483 7.13 5.82 7.13
C GLY A 483 5.60 5.83 7.33
N LEU A 484 4.83 5.16 6.47
CA LEU A 484 3.38 5.05 6.65
C LEU A 484 3.01 4.26 7.91
N ILE A 485 3.84 3.31 8.32
CA ILE A 485 3.65 2.50 9.54
C ILE A 485 4.88 2.42 10.44
N ASP A 486 5.90 3.24 10.19
CA ASP A 486 7.16 3.25 10.92
C ASP A 486 7.49 4.71 11.26
N ILE A 487 7.28 5.10 12.52
CA ILE A 487 7.41 6.49 12.97
C ILE A 487 8.85 7.02 12.83
N PRO A 488 9.90 6.28 13.21
CA PRO A 488 11.28 6.71 12.98
C PRO A 488 11.54 7.10 11.52
N PHE A 489 11.13 6.25 10.55
CA PHE A 489 11.22 6.62 9.14
C PHE A 489 10.34 7.82 8.78
N ALA A 490 9.11 7.90 9.31
CA ALA A 490 8.21 9.02 9.04
C ALA A 490 8.82 10.38 9.42
N LEU A 491 9.57 10.43 10.52
CA LEU A 491 10.18 11.66 11.05
C LEU A 491 11.57 11.96 10.46
N HIS A 492 12.36 10.92 10.16
CA HIS A 492 13.79 11.08 9.92
C HIS A 492 14.29 10.58 8.56
N ARG A 493 13.45 10.01 7.68
CA ARG A 493 13.87 9.50 6.35
C ARG A 493 14.59 10.50 5.44
N ALA A 494 14.43 11.80 5.68
CA ALA A 494 15.14 12.84 4.94
C ALA A 494 16.64 12.94 5.34
N GLN A 495 17.00 12.44 6.53
CA GLN A 495 18.34 12.49 7.09
C GLN A 495 19.11 11.22 6.72
N THR A 496 20.10 11.34 5.82
CA THR A 496 20.87 10.17 5.37
C THR A 496 21.59 9.44 6.51
N ALA A 497 22.15 10.17 7.48
CA ALA A 497 22.85 9.56 8.62
C ALA A 497 21.91 8.66 9.45
N PHE A 498 20.69 9.12 9.71
CA PHE A 498 19.67 8.30 10.39
C PHE A 498 19.34 7.05 9.57
N VAL A 499 19.11 7.19 8.26
CA VAL A 499 18.78 6.05 7.40
C VAL A 499 19.92 5.03 7.37
N GLU A 500 21.17 5.47 7.36
CA GLU A 500 22.34 4.60 7.44
C GLU A 500 22.41 3.85 8.78
N GLU A 501 22.34 4.57 9.89
CA GLU A 501 22.39 3.98 11.23
C GLU A 501 21.22 3.00 11.44
N TYR A 502 20.00 3.42 11.12
CA TYR A 502 18.81 2.60 11.30
C TYR A 502 18.85 1.33 10.41
N ALA A 503 19.25 1.46 9.15
CA ALA A 503 19.23 0.34 8.20
C ALA A 503 20.40 -0.64 8.32
N PHE A 504 21.56 -0.20 8.83
CA PHE A 504 22.76 -1.04 8.87
C PHE A 504 23.26 -1.35 10.29
N ASP A 505 23.06 -0.45 11.25
CA ASP A 505 23.60 -0.57 12.61
C ASP A 505 22.54 -1.05 13.60
N GLU A 506 21.34 -0.47 13.57
CA GLU A 506 20.27 -0.80 14.51
C GLU A 506 19.43 -2.00 14.04
N TYR A 507 18.99 -1.97 12.78
CA TYR A 507 18.10 -2.98 12.20
C TYR A 507 18.62 -3.46 10.83
N PRO A 508 19.70 -4.26 10.78
CA PRO A 508 20.18 -4.81 9.51
C PRO A 508 19.13 -5.77 8.93
N PHE A 509 18.37 -5.32 7.93
CA PHE A 509 17.28 -6.10 7.34
C PHE A 509 17.80 -7.34 6.63
N ASP A 510 17.14 -8.48 6.80
CA ASP A 510 17.48 -9.74 6.13
C ASP A 510 17.14 -9.69 4.63
N LEU A 511 16.01 -9.10 4.31
CA LEU A 511 15.55 -8.85 2.94
C LEU A 511 15.19 -7.37 2.78
N ALA A 512 15.36 -6.85 1.57
CA ALA A 512 14.98 -5.48 1.29
C ALA A 512 14.46 -5.31 -0.14
N HIS A 513 13.60 -4.32 -0.33
CA HIS A 513 13.16 -3.90 -1.65
C HIS A 513 13.31 -2.40 -1.86
N ALA A 514 13.95 -2.07 -2.98
CA ALA A 514 14.19 -0.72 -3.43
C ALA A 514 13.65 -0.54 -4.85
N HIS A 515 12.75 0.42 -5.06
CA HIS A 515 12.20 0.76 -6.37
C HIS A 515 12.79 2.09 -6.89
N ALA A 516 12.57 2.45 -8.16
CA ALA A 516 13.14 3.65 -8.80
C ALA A 516 12.81 4.99 -8.07
N SER A 517 11.66 5.09 -7.38
CA SER A 517 11.30 6.25 -6.53
C SER A 517 12.02 6.24 -5.17
N THR A 518 12.43 5.06 -4.69
CA THR A 518 13.24 4.81 -3.49
C THR A 518 14.73 4.79 -3.75
N GLY A 519 15.13 4.76 -5.02
CA GLY A 519 16.52 4.85 -5.44
C GLY A 519 17.21 6.03 -4.77
N THR A 520 16.52 7.12 -4.44
CA THR A 520 17.17 8.23 -3.74
C THR A 520 17.58 7.90 -2.30
N ALA A 521 16.90 7.02 -1.56
CA ALA A 521 17.32 6.63 -0.20
C ALA A 521 18.37 5.51 -0.20
N VAL A 522 18.17 4.48 -1.04
CA VAL A 522 19.09 3.34 -1.18
C VAL A 522 20.34 3.66 -2.01
N HIS A 523 20.26 4.56 -3.01
CA HIS A 523 21.44 5.08 -3.71
C HIS A 523 22.17 6.17 -2.90
N ARG A 524 21.53 6.84 -1.93
CA ARG A 524 22.21 7.78 -1.00
C ARG A 524 23.20 7.06 -0.10
N VAL A 525 22.92 5.82 0.29
CA VAL A 525 23.82 4.95 1.10
C VAL A 525 24.86 4.19 0.26
N GLY A 526 24.83 4.38 -1.06
CA GLY A 526 25.87 4.10 -2.06
C GLY A 526 26.79 2.89 -1.83
N PRO A 527 27.97 3.05 -1.20
CA PRO A 527 28.93 1.95 -1.00
C PRO A 527 28.46 0.92 0.03
N ARG A 528 27.96 1.37 1.19
CA ARG A 528 27.63 0.50 2.32
C ARG A 528 26.51 -0.49 1.98
N TRP A 529 25.55 -0.09 1.14
CA TRP A 529 24.53 -1.02 0.63
C TRP A 529 25.13 -2.12 -0.23
N ARG A 530 26.00 -1.78 -1.18
CA ARG A 530 26.66 -2.76 -2.06
C ARG A 530 27.56 -3.72 -1.28
N ASP A 531 28.18 -3.24 -0.21
CA ASP A 531 29.05 -4.06 0.63
C ASP A 531 28.25 -5.05 1.50
N ASN A 532 27.00 -4.71 1.87
CA ASN A 532 26.19 -5.49 2.82
C ASN A 532 25.00 -6.24 2.21
N TYR A 533 24.63 -5.98 0.96
CA TYR A 533 23.46 -6.56 0.31
C TYR A 533 23.77 -7.14 -1.08
N ILE A 534 23.13 -8.26 -1.38
CA ILE A 534 23.19 -8.97 -2.65
C ILE A 534 21.86 -8.78 -3.37
N GLU A 535 21.87 -8.37 -4.64
CA GLU A 535 20.66 -8.30 -5.46
C GLU A 535 20.19 -9.69 -5.89
N MET A 536 18.93 -10.00 -5.60
CA MET A 536 18.27 -11.24 -6.01
C MET A 536 17.67 -11.10 -7.42
N PRO A 537 17.49 -12.21 -8.16
CA PRO A 537 16.76 -12.21 -9.42
C PRO A 537 15.36 -11.60 -9.26
N GLY A 538 14.95 -10.81 -10.25
CA GLY A 538 13.59 -10.26 -10.28
C GLY A 538 12.52 -11.36 -10.38
N TYR A 539 11.28 -11.03 -10.01
CA TYR A 539 10.14 -11.94 -10.11
C TYR A 539 9.08 -11.37 -11.06
N GLY A 540 8.29 -12.23 -11.70
CA GLY A 540 7.20 -11.79 -12.56
C GLY A 540 6.03 -11.26 -11.74
N CYS A 541 5.72 -9.96 -11.84
CA CYS A 541 4.54 -9.39 -11.19
C CYS A 541 3.82 -8.30 -11.97
N CYS A 542 3.77 -8.41 -13.29
CA CYS A 542 2.91 -7.68 -14.23
C CYS A 542 3.41 -8.03 -15.66
N GLU A 543 3.29 -7.09 -16.61
CA GLU A 543 3.87 -7.22 -17.97
C GLU A 543 5.42 -7.26 -17.93
N ASP A 544 6.05 -6.81 -16.84
CA ASP A 544 7.51 -6.72 -16.67
C ASP A 544 8.05 -7.53 -15.47
N LEU A 545 9.37 -7.80 -15.49
CA LEU A 545 10.11 -8.37 -14.36
C LEU A 545 10.33 -7.32 -13.28
N HIS A 546 9.95 -7.63 -12.05
CA HIS A 546 10.10 -6.72 -10.92
C HIS A 546 11.44 -6.95 -10.22
N VAL A 547 12.36 -6.02 -10.42
CA VAL A 547 13.76 -6.03 -9.94
C VAL A 547 13.93 -5.22 -8.65
N GLY A 548 15.16 -5.06 -8.15
CA GLY A 548 15.46 -4.27 -6.96
C GLY A 548 15.09 -4.98 -5.65
N ASN A 549 15.26 -6.29 -5.59
CA ASN A 549 15.10 -7.09 -4.38
C ASN A 549 16.47 -7.53 -3.88
N PHE A 550 16.71 -7.45 -2.57
CA PHE A 550 18.01 -7.67 -1.98
C PHE A 550 17.93 -8.62 -0.79
N VAL A 551 19.00 -9.37 -0.57
CA VAL A 551 19.24 -10.18 0.62
C VAL A 551 20.49 -9.69 1.33
N ARG A 552 20.49 -9.70 2.67
CA ARG A 552 21.66 -9.34 3.46
C ARG A 552 22.79 -10.33 3.19
N LYS A 553 23.94 -9.81 2.80
CA LYS A 553 25.15 -10.58 2.52
C LYS A 553 25.58 -11.42 3.71
N GLY A 554 25.43 -10.91 4.93
CA GLY A 554 25.71 -11.63 6.19
C GLY A 554 24.89 -12.90 6.44
N LEU A 555 23.83 -13.16 5.65
CA LEU A 555 23.08 -14.43 5.70
C LEU A 555 23.67 -15.54 4.82
N VAL A 556 24.56 -15.17 3.90
CA VAL A 556 25.21 -16.05 2.92
C VAL A 556 26.72 -16.08 3.15
N MET A 557 27.29 -14.95 3.57
CA MET A 557 28.71 -14.76 3.86
C MET A 557 28.87 -14.41 5.33
N ALA A 558 29.29 -15.37 6.15
CA ALA A 558 29.51 -15.20 7.57
C ALA A 558 30.65 -16.09 8.06
N PRO A 559 31.36 -15.71 9.13
CA PRO A 559 32.34 -16.59 9.76
C PRO A 559 31.70 -17.92 10.15
N TRP A 560 32.39 -19.03 9.84
CA TRP A 560 31.96 -20.37 10.21
C TRP A 560 31.86 -20.52 11.74
N LYS A 561 30.68 -20.96 12.22
CA LYS A 561 30.41 -21.15 13.66
C LYS A 561 30.23 -22.62 14.06
N GLY A 562 30.24 -23.52 13.08
CA GLY A 562 30.07 -24.95 13.32
C GLY A 562 31.36 -25.65 13.77
N PRO A 563 31.34 -26.99 13.83
CA PRO A 563 32.51 -27.79 14.21
C PRO A 563 33.72 -27.54 13.30
N VAL A 564 34.91 -27.44 13.87
CA VAL A 564 36.18 -27.15 13.16
C VAL A 564 37.08 -28.37 13.00
N ASP A 565 36.73 -29.49 13.62
CA ASP A 565 37.41 -30.80 13.51
C ASP A 565 37.32 -31.42 12.12
N ARG A 566 36.55 -30.80 11.22
CA ARG A 566 36.26 -31.26 9.85
C ARG A 566 36.75 -30.25 8.80
N ARG A 567 37.87 -29.58 9.11
CA ARG A 567 38.50 -28.60 8.24
C ARG A 567 39.35 -29.31 7.17
N ALA A 568 39.28 -28.83 5.93
CA ALA A 568 40.16 -29.29 4.85
C ALA A 568 40.65 -28.10 4.02
N THR A 569 41.86 -28.22 3.47
CA THR A 569 42.49 -27.17 2.65
C THR A 569 42.94 -27.77 1.33
N PHE A 570 42.50 -27.19 0.22
CA PHE A 570 42.77 -27.62 -1.14
C PHE A 570 43.63 -26.58 -1.85
N ARG A 571 44.73 -26.99 -2.49
CA ARG A 571 45.73 -26.05 -3.06
C ARG A 571 46.22 -26.50 -4.43
N THR A 572 46.26 -25.56 -5.38
CA THR A 572 46.92 -25.70 -6.69
C THR A 572 47.42 -24.32 -7.14
N ASP A 573 48.66 -24.21 -7.62
CA ASP A 573 49.22 -23.02 -8.28
C ASP A 573 48.90 -21.66 -7.61
N GLY A 574 49.08 -21.59 -6.29
CA GLY A 574 48.84 -20.35 -5.51
C GLY A 574 47.37 -20.00 -5.27
N ARG A 575 46.43 -20.86 -5.67
CA ARG A 575 45.01 -20.80 -5.32
C ARG A 575 44.73 -21.71 -4.14
N GLU A 576 44.07 -21.19 -3.12
CA GLU A 576 43.71 -21.94 -1.90
C GLU A 576 42.19 -21.89 -1.69
N VAL A 577 41.58 -23.07 -1.54
CA VAL A 577 40.19 -23.24 -1.14
C VAL A 577 40.18 -23.86 0.25
N VAL A 578 39.54 -23.19 1.21
CA VAL A 578 39.47 -23.63 2.60
C VAL A 578 38.05 -24.02 2.94
N LEU A 579 37.84 -25.30 3.24
CA LEU A 579 36.63 -25.79 3.88
C LEU A 579 36.83 -25.66 5.39
N HIS A 580 36.24 -24.64 6.00
CA HIS A 580 36.33 -24.36 7.44
C HIS A 580 35.64 -25.43 8.30
N GLY A 581 34.59 -26.06 7.78
CA GLY A 581 33.91 -27.19 8.40
C GLY A 581 32.65 -27.59 7.66
N VAL A 582 32.10 -28.75 8.04
CA VAL A 582 30.82 -29.28 7.56
C VAL A 582 30.06 -29.89 8.73
N ASP A 583 28.74 -29.73 8.75
CA ASP A 583 27.86 -30.36 9.73
C ASP A 583 26.59 -30.95 9.11
N PHE A 584 26.11 -32.03 9.74
CA PHE A 584 24.82 -32.66 9.46
C PHE A 584 23.95 -32.57 10.72
N PRO A 585 23.21 -31.48 10.92
CA PRO A 585 22.39 -31.31 12.12
C PRO A 585 21.37 -32.45 12.32
N ALA A 586 20.89 -33.03 11.22
CA ALA A 586 19.92 -34.12 11.16
C ALA A 586 20.46 -35.26 10.28
N PRO A 587 21.31 -36.15 10.82
CA PRO A 587 21.97 -37.20 10.03
C PRO A 587 21.04 -38.36 9.64
N GLU A 588 19.91 -38.55 10.33
CA GLU A 588 18.93 -39.59 10.02
C GLU A 588 17.92 -39.11 8.95
N VAL A 589 18.10 -39.55 7.71
CA VAL A 589 17.29 -39.12 6.55
C VAL A 589 16.88 -40.31 5.69
N SER A 590 15.89 -40.15 4.82
CA SER A 590 15.34 -41.26 4.04
C SER A 590 15.68 -41.14 2.55
N PRO A 591 15.91 -42.25 1.83
CA PRO A 591 15.99 -42.23 0.37
C PRO A 591 14.78 -41.49 -0.26
N GLY A 592 15.04 -40.68 -1.29
CA GLY A 592 14.01 -39.85 -1.92
C GLY A 592 13.64 -38.58 -1.14
N SER A 593 14.33 -38.26 -0.04
CA SER A 593 14.22 -36.98 0.67
C SER A 593 15.43 -36.06 0.41
N TRP A 594 15.72 -35.15 1.33
CA TRP A 594 16.78 -34.17 1.23
C TRP A 594 17.73 -34.32 2.42
N LEU A 595 19.03 -34.33 2.15
CA LEU A 595 20.08 -34.24 3.16
C LEU A 595 20.42 -32.78 3.42
N TYR A 596 20.09 -32.26 4.60
CA TYR A 596 20.44 -30.90 4.99
C TYR A 596 21.89 -30.84 5.48
N VAL A 597 22.65 -29.89 4.95
CA VAL A 597 24.09 -29.72 5.20
C VAL A 597 24.40 -28.27 5.50
N GLU A 598 25.20 -28.05 6.54
CA GLU A 598 25.80 -26.75 6.84
C GLU A 598 27.29 -26.81 6.53
N LEU A 599 27.84 -25.80 5.87
CA LEU A 599 29.27 -25.76 5.54
C LEU A 599 29.85 -24.34 5.54
N GLY A 600 31.13 -24.23 5.89
CA GLY A 600 31.91 -23.00 5.79
C GLY A 600 32.94 -23.12 4.67
N LEU A 601 32.83 -22.34 3.59
CA LEU A 601 33.76 -22.39 2.46
C LEU A 601 34.37 -21.03 2.14
N GLN A 602 35.68 -20.97 1.98
CA GLN A 602 36.42 -19.81 1.50
C GLN A 602 37.15 -20.17 0.20
N VAL A 603 37.10 -19.27 -0.77
CA VAL A 603 37.65 -19.45 -2.12
C VAL A 603 38.71 -18.37 -2.40
N PRO A 604 39.62 -18.57 -3.36
CA PRO A 604 40.66 -17.59 -3.65
C PRO A 604 40.10 -16.34 -4.37
N ALA A 605 40.90 -15.27 -4.47
CA ALA A 605 40.50 -14.00 -5.10
C ALA A 605 40.08 -14.07 -6.59
N ARG A 606 40.36 -15.17 -7.28
CA ARG A 606 39.90 -15.46 -8.66
C ARG A 606 39.34 -16.88 -8.69
N PRO A 607 38.11 -17.10 -8.22
CA PRO A 607 37.59 -18.44 -7.99
C PRO A 607 36.82 -18.97 -9.21
N ASP A 608 37.08 -18.44 -10.40
CA ASP A 608 36.40 -18.82 -11.65
C ASP A 608 36.42 -20.35 -11.85
N GLY A 609 35.24 -20.95 -11.98
CA GLY A 609 35.10 -22.38 -12.22
C GLY A 609 35.33 -23.30 -11.02
N VAL A 610 35.45 -22.76 -9.80
CA VAL A 610 35.53 -23.57 -8.57
C VAL A 610 34.18 -24.24 -8.29
N ARG A 611 34.19 -25.57 -8.18
CA ARG A 611 33.06 -26.42 -7.83
C ARG A 611 33.42 -27.30 -6.65
N LEU A 612 32.49 -27.44 -5.72
CA LEU A 612 32.61 -28.31 -4.56
C LEU A 612 31.72 -29.52 -4.77
N PHE A 613 32.29 -30.72 -4.66
CA PHE A 613 31.56 -31.97 -4.73
C PHE A 613 31.54 -32.63 -3.36
N PHE A 614 30.33 -32.98 -2.91
CA PHE A 614 30.13 -33.88 -1.78
C PHE A 614 29.78 -35.25 -2.30
N PHE A 615 30.26 -36.29 -1.62
CA PHE A 615 29.89 -37.66 -1.95
C PHE A 615 29.75 -38.51 -0.69
N LEU A 616 28.86 -39.50 -0.76
CA LEU A 616 28.70 -40.52 0.26
C LEU A 616 29.41 -41.79 -0.16
N HIS A 617 30.04 -42.46 0.79
CA HIS A 617 30.68 -43.75 0.55
C HIS A 617 30.43 -44.73 1.69
N ASP A 618 30.49 -46.02 1.37
CA ASP A 618 30.45 -47.13 2.32
C ASP A 618 31.48 -48.19 1.93
N ALA A 619 32.23 -48.70 2.91
CA ALA A 619 33.24 -49.75 2.73
C ALA A 619 34.16 -49.59 1.50
N GLY A 620 34.56 -48.35 1.18
CA GLY A 620 35.42 -48.07 0.02
C GLY A 620 34.69 -48.02 -1.33
N ARG A 621 33.36 -47.85 -1.34
CA ARG A 621 32.55 -47.68 -2.57
C ARG A 621 31.82 -46.35 -2.55
N LEU A 622 31.87 -45.64 -3.67
CA LEU A 622 31.07 -44.44 -3.91
C LEU A 622 29.58 -44.82 -4.02
N VAL A 623 28.71 -44.10 -3.30
CA VAL A 623 27.28 -44.39 -3.21
C VAL A 623 26.42 -43.28 -3.83
N ALA A 624 26.73 -42.02 -3.52
CA ALA A 624 26.04 -40.86 -4.06
C ALA A 624 27.00 -39.68 -4.18
N SER A 625 26.73 -38.72 -5.06
CA SER A 625 27.52 -37.49 -5.17
C SER A 625 26.69 -36.32 -5.66
N TRP A 626 27.10 -35.10 -5.28
CA TRP A 626 26.44 -33.85 -5.63
C TRP A 626 27.47 -32.79 -5.99
N ASN A 627 27.16 -32.00 -7.02
CA ASN A 627 27.73 -30.68 -7.19
C ASN A 627 27.01 -29.73 -6.21
N VAL A 628 27.73 -29.21 -5.22
CA VAL A 628 27.16 -28.35 -4.19
C VAL A 628 26.82 -26.98 -4.80
N PRO A 629 25.57 -26.49 -4.68
CA PRO A 629 25.18 -25.19 -5.22
C PRO A 629 25.75 -24.07 -4.34
N LEU A 630 26.96 -23.62 -4.65
CA LEU A 630 27.63 -22.54 -3.93
C LEU A 630 26.98 -21.19 -4.22
N GLY A 631 26.80 -20.36 -3.18
CA GLY A 631 26.37 -18.97 -3.36
C GLY A 631 24.94 -18.81 -3.88
N LEU A 632 24.12 -19.85 -3.70
CA LEU A 632 22.73 -19.94 -4.19
C LEU A 632 22.60 -19.85 -5.71
N GLU A 633 23.69 -20.15 -6.45
CA GLU A 633 23.89 -20.28 -7.92
C GLU A 633 23.46 -19.06 -8.78
N SER A 634 22.32 -18.46 -8.50
CA SER A 634 21.71 -17.33 -9.20
C SER A 634 21.81 -15.99 -8.45
N TRP A 635 22.03 -15.99 -7.13
CA TRP A 635 22.02 -14.75 -6.34
C TRP A 635 23.43 -14.17 -6.14
N TYR A 636 24.39 -15.00 -5.73
CA TYR A 636 25.76 -14.57 -5.44
C TYR A 636 26.79 -15.61 -5.88
N PRO A 637 27.03 -15.71 -7.20
CA PRO A 637 27.90 -16.74 -7.75
C PRO A 637 29.34 -16.57 -7.26
N VAL A 638 30.09 -17.66 -7.27
CA VAL A 638 31.41 -17.79 -6.60
C VAL A 638 32.39 -16.71 -7.08
N GLU A 639 32.28 -16.28 -8.34
CA GLU A 639 33.12 -15.26 -8.97
C GLU A 639 32.98 -13.87 -8.33
N ARG A 640 31.92 -13.63 -7.54
CA ARG A 640 31.71 -12.38 -6.82
C ARG A 640 32.29 -12.38 -5.41
N TRP A 641 32.78 -13.52 -4.91
CA TRP A 641 33.21 -13.65 -3.52
C TRP A 641 34.54 -12.95 -3.30
N GLY A 642 34.64 -12.22 -2.19
CA GLY A 642 35.92 -11.66 -1.72
C GLY A 642 36.85 -12.74 -1.17
N PRO A 643 38.18 -12.54 -1.19
CA PRO A 643 39.14 -13.54 -0.73
C PRO A 643 39.05 -13.87 0.77
N GLU A 644 38.54 -12.95 1.59
CA GLU A 644 38.34 -13.13 3.02
C GLU A 644 36.89 -13.55 3.37
N GLU A 645 36.03 -13.71 2.35
CA GLU A 645 34.63 -14.07 2.57
C GLU A 645 34.51 -15.58 2.80
N VAL A 646 33.78 -15.93 3.86
CA VAL A 646 33.42 -17.31 4.16
C VAL A 646 31.94 -17.50 3.85
N TYR A 647 31.64 -18.38 2.90
CA TYR A 647 30.30 -18.83 2.60
C TYR A 647 29.77 -19.69 3.75
N ASP A 648 28.73 -19.21 4.44
CA ASP A 648 27.93 -19.95 5.41
C ASP A 648 26.78 -20.64 4.68
N GLY A 649 27.09 -21.78 4.07
CA GLY A 649 26.17 -22.52 3.22
C GLY A 649 25.21 -23.37 4.04
N ARG A 650 23.90 -23.11 3.91
CA ARG A 650 22.82 -23.96 4.42
C ARG A 650 22.04 -24.51 3.24
N ILE A 651 22.31 -25.76 2.92
CA ILE A 651 21.85 -26.38 1.67
C ILE A 651 21.13 -27.69 1.95
N ALA A 652 20.22 -28.06 1.06
CA ALA A 652 19.59 -29.37 1.07
C ALA A 652 19.92 -30.09 -0.25
N LEU A 653 20.57 -31.25 -0.14
CA LEU A 653 21.00 -32.07 -1.27
C LEU A 653 19.98 -33.20 -1.51
N PRO A 654 19.53 -33.43 -2.76
CA PRO A 654 18.50 -34.44 -3.04
C PRO A 654 19.06 -35.86 -2.94
N LEU A 655 18.38 -36.75 -2.23
CA LEU A 655 18.74 -38.17 -2.11
C LEU A 655 17.97 -39.00 -3.14
N ALA A 656 18.66 -39.89 -3.86
CA ALA A 656 18.01 -40.79 -4.80
C ALA A 656 17.10 -41.79 -4.05
N PRO A 657 15.92 -42.16 -4.60
CA PRO A 657 14.93 -42.99 -3.92
C PRO A 657 15.35 -44.47 -3.80
N ASP A 658 16.34 -44.90 -4.58
CA ASP A 658 16.86 -46.26 -4.67
C ASP A 658 18.10 -46.52 -3.78
N LEU A 659 18.56 -45.51 -3.03
CA LEU A 659 19.65 -45.67 -2.08
C LEU A 659 19.28 -46.70 -1.00
N ALA A 660 20.22 -47.60 -0.71
CA ALA A 660 20.04 -48.58 0.36
C ALA A 660 20.03 -47.91 1.73
N LEU A 661 19.33 -48.52 2.69
CA LEU A 661 19.39 -48.10 4.09
C LEU A 661 20.74 -48.51 4.68
N GLY A 662 21.33 -47.64 5.50
CA GLY A 662 22.68 -47.87 6.01
C GLY A 662 23.36 -46.60 6.51
N ARG A 663 24.63 -46.75 6.91
CA ARG A 663 25.46 -45.64 7.39
C ARG A 663 26.51 -45.32 6.34
N TYR A 664 26.59 -44.05 5.95
CA TYR A 664 27.47 -43.59 4.88
C TYR A 664 28.32 -42.43 5.37
N ALA A 665 29.62 -42.47 5.08
CA ALA A 665 30.54 -41.40 5.44
C ALA A 665 30.65 -40.36 4.31
N LEU A 666 30.89 -39.10 4.69
CA LEU A 666 31.09 -37.99 3.76
C LEU A 666 32.53 -37.96 3.22
N GLY A 667 32.64 -37.78 1.91
CA GLY A 667 33.84 -37.32 1.23
C GLY A 667 33.62 -36.03 0.47
N VAL A 668 34.72 -35.31 0.23
CA VAL A 668 34.73 -33.99 -0.39
C VAL A 668 35.82 -33.89 -1.45
N VAL A 669 35.47 -33.32 -2.59
CA VAL A 669 36.38 -33.00 -3.70
C VAL A 669 36.16 -31.58 -4.17
N VAL A 670 37.24 -30.88 -4.51
CA VAL A 670 37.19 -29.57 -5.16
C VAL A 670 37.68 -29.70 -6.59
N ILE A 671 36.93 -29.13 -7.53
CA ILE A 671 37.29 -29.07 -8.95
C ILE A 671 37.41 -27.60 -9.32
N GLY A 672 38.58 -27.19 -9.81
CA GLY A 672 38.82 -25.87 -10.37
C GLY A 672 38.71 -25.86 -11.90
N PRO A 673 39.05 -24.74 -12.55
CA PRO A 673 38.98 -24.62 -14.01
C PRO A 673 39.95 -25.57 -14.73
N ASP A 674 41.08 -25.89 -14.09
CA ASP A 674 42.18 -26.69 -14.65
C ASP A 674 42.08 -28.18 -14.26
N GLY A 675 41.04 -28.59 -13.54
CA GLY A 675 40.84 -29.97 -13.06
C GLY A 675 40.69 -30.07 -11.54
N VAL A 676 40.97 -31.25 -10.97
CA VAL A 676 40.83 -31.51 -9.53
C VAL A 676 41.88 -30.71 -8.75
N VAL A 677 41.45 -30.00 -7.72
CA VAL A 677 42.34 -29.29 -6.79
C VAL A 677 42.63 -30.23 -5.62
N PRO A 678 43.88 -30.71 -5.47
CA PRO A 678 44.18 -31.70 -4.44
C PRO A 678 44.13 -31.08 -3.04
N ALA A 679 43.65 -31.87 -2.08
CA ALA A 679 43.78 -31.54 -0.68
C ALA A 679 45.24 -31.58 -0.23
N THR A 680 45.54 -30.78 0.81
CA THR A 680 46.87 -30.74 1.44
C THR A 680 47.18 -32.09 2.12
N GLU A 681 46.15 -32.75 2.66
CA GLU A 681 46.21 -34.09 3.24
C GLU A 681 45.15 -34.97 2.57
N PRO A 682 45.42 -35.51 1.37
CA PRO A 682 44.45 -36.29 0.61
C PRO A 682 44.30 -37.71 1.17
N SER A 683 43.13 -38.31 0.94
CA SER A 683 42.91 -39.73 1.22
C SER A 683 43.81 -40.60 0.32
N PRO A 684 44.46 -41.65 0.87
CA PRO A 684 45.46 -42.43 0.13
C PRO A 684 44.86 -43.24 -1.02
N ASP A 685 43.60 -43.70 -0.90
CA ASP A 685 42.88 -44.48 -1.91
C ASP A 685 41.63 -43.71 -2.37
N PRO A 686 41.72 -42.92 -3.45
CA PRO A 686 40.62 -42.07 -3.89
C PRO A 686 39.45 -42.89 -4.45
N LEU A 687 38.23 -42.55 -4.05
CA LEU A 687 36.99 -43.19 -4.49
C LEU A 687 36.25 -42.39 -5.57
N PHE A 688 36.31 -41.06 -5.48
CA PHE A 688 35.70 -40.13 -6.42
C PHE A 688 36.75 -39.50 -7.32
N ALA A 689 37.82 -38.93 -6.74
CA ALA A 689 38.90 -38.30 -7.51
C ALA A 689 40.22 -38.22 -6.71
N ALA A 690 41.35 -38.25 -7.43
CA ALA A 690 42.67 -38.07 -6.81
C ALA A 690 42.79 -36.68 -6.17
N GLY A 691 43.04 -36.63 -4.87
CA GLY A 691 43.08 -35.38 -4.09
C GLY A 691 41.87 -35.15 -3.18
N GLU A 692 40.94 -36.11 -3.07
CA GLU A 692 39.79 -36.05 -2.17
C GLU A 692 40.15 -36.12 -0.66
N VAL A 693 39.25 -35.61 0.17
CA VAL A 693 39.29 -35.80 1.64
C VAL A 693 38.05 -36.58 2.08
N ARG A 694 38.23 -37.56 2.95
CA ARG A 694 37.14 -38.34 3.54
C ARG A 694 37.08 -38.09 5.04
N PHE A 695 35.88 -37.87 5.55
CA PHE A 695 35.61 -37.63 6.97
C PHE A 695 34.89 -38.84 7.56
N PRO A 696 35.61 -39.87 8.06
CA PRO A 696 34.98 -41.10 8.54
C PRO A 696 34.06 -40.90 9.75
N GLY A 697 34.26 -39.83 10.52
CA GLY A 697 33.38 -39.42 11.63
C GLY A 697 32.11 -38.69 11.19
N MET A 698 31.99 -38.33 9.90
CA MET A 698 30.84 -37.63 9.34
C MET A 698 29.90 -38.59 8.66
N VAL A 699 29.00 -39.16 9.45
CA VAL A 699 28.12 -40.24 9.00
C VAL A 699 26.68 -39.75 8.86
N VAL A 700 26.09 -40.02 7.71
CA VAL A 700 24.65 -39.93 7.45
C VAL A 700 24.06 -41.32 7.59
N GLU A 701 22.94 -41.44 8.30
CA GLU A 701 22.18 -42.70 8.42
C GLU A 701 20.95 -42.64 7.53
N LEU A 702 20.95 -43.44 6.46
CA LEU A 702 19.77 -43.63 5.62
C LEU A 702 18.81 -44.59 6.30
N VAL A 703 17.66 -44.06 6.71
CA VAL A 703 16.59 -44.75 7.45
C VAL A 703 15.29 -44.78 6.65
N ASP A 704 14.33 -45.61 7.06
CA ASP A 704 13.01 -45.60 6.45
C ASP A 704 12.27 -44.28 6.74
N LYS A 705 11.29 -43.95 5.88
CA LYS A 705 10.52 -42.70 5.96
C LYS A 705 9.76 -42.56 7.29
N GLY A 706 9.37 -43.67 7.90
CA GLY A 706 8.71 -43.71 9.21
C GLY A 706 9.66 -43.27 10.31
N ARG A 707 10.86 -43.87 10.39
CA ARG A 707 11.90 -43.48 11.36
C ARG A 707 12.34 -42.02 11.20
N MET A 708 12.62 -41.55 9.98
CA MET A 708 12.93 -40.12 9.73
C MET A 708 11.80 -39.20 10.22
N GLY A 709 10.54 -39.60 10.02
CA GLY A 709 9.38 -38.86 10.52
C GLY A 709 9.29 -38.86 12.06
N GLN A 710 9.67 -39.95 12.71
CA GLN A 710 9.72 -40.06 14.17
C GLN A 710 10.81 -39.17 14.76
N GLU A 711 12.03 -39.17 14.21
CA GLU A 711 13.12 -38.28 14.65
C GLU A 711 12.69 -36.80 14.55
N ALA A 712 12.13 -36.41 13.40
CA ALA A 712 11.65 -35.05 13.18
C ALA A 712 10.53 -34.66 14.18
N ALA A 713 9.61 -35.57 14.50
CA ALA A 713 8.55 -35.33 15.48
C ALA A 713 9.09 -35.26 16.92
N GLN A 714 10.04 -36.12 17.28
CA GLN A 714 10.70 -36.10 18.58
C GLN A 714 11.46 -34.78 18.81
N ASP A 715 12.12 -34.25 17.79
CA ASP A 715 12.79 -32.96 17.91
C ASP A 715 11.80 -31.80 18.06
N VAL A 716 10.62 -31.86 17.45
CA VAL A 716 9.53 -30.90 17.76
C VAL A 716 9.09 -31.03 19.21
N ASP A 717 8.92 -32.24 19.73
CA ASP A 717 8.52 -32.47 21.12
C ASP A 717 9.60 -31.97 22.10
N ARG A 718 10.89 -32.18 21.79
CA ARG A 718 12.04 -31.61 22.53
C ARG A 718 12.03 -30.09 22.48
N ALA A 719 11.75 -29.49 21.32
CA ALA A 719 11.66 -28.03 21.18
C ALA A 719 10.58 -27.46 22.11
N VAL A 720 9.39 -28.07 22.12
CA VAL A 720 8.29 -27.66 23.01
C VAL A 720 8.64 -27.88 24.48
N ALA A 721 9.24 -29.03 24.83
CA ALA A 721 9.64 -29.33 26.20
C ALA A 721 10.69 -28.33 26.72
N ASP A 722 11.72 -28.05 25.93
CA ASP A 722 12.76 -27.08 26.28
C ASP A 722 12.21 -25.65 26.39
N ALA A 723 11.28 -25.27 25.51
CA ALA A 723 10.62 -23.97 25.59
C ALA A 723 9.77 -23.82 26.87
N ASN A 724 9.06 -24.89 27.26
CA ASN A 724 8.29 -24.92 28.49
C ASN A 724 9.19 -24.90 29.74
N ALA A 725 10.38 -25.50 29.66
CA ALA A 725 11.40 -25.47 30.72
C ALA A 725 12.23 -24.17 30.77
N GLY A 726 12.01 -23.21 29.86
CA GLY A 726 12.73 -21.94 29.82
C GLY A 726 14.07 -21.96 29.05
N HIS A 727 14.40 -23.08 28.39
CA HIS A 727 15.62 -23.24 27.59
C HIS A 727 15.42 -22.75 26.14
N CYS A 728 15.06 -21.47 25.94
CA CYS A 728 14.56 -20.96 24.66
C CYS A 728 15.53 -21.13 23.47
N LEU A 729 16.84 -20.95 23.70
CA LEU A 729 17.84 -21.13 22.63
C LEU A 729 17.97 -22.59 22.20
N ARG A 730 17.90 -23.54 23.14
CA ARG A 730 17.91 -24.97 22.80
C ARG A 730 16.63 -25.36 22.07
N ALA A 731 15.49 -24.82 22.48
CA ALA A 731 14.21 -25.03 21.80
C ALA A 731 14.27 -24.61 20.32
N GLU A 732 14.87 -23.45 20.05
CA GLU A 732 15.14 -22.99 18.68
C GLU A 732 16.05 -23.96 17.91
N THR A 733 17.13 -24.46 18.53
CA THR A 733 18.02 -25.47 17.93
C THR A 733 17.27 -26.75 17.58
N TRP A 734 16.44 -27.28 18.48
CA TRP A 734 15.64 -28.48 18.23
C TRP A 734 14.66 -28.29 17.07
N TRP A 735 14.01 -27.12 16.98
CA TRP A 735 13.15 -26.81 15.84
C TRP A 735 13.93 -26.76 14.52
N ARG A 736 15.13 -26.16 14.50
CA ARG A 736 15.99 -26.15 13.30
C ARG A 736 16.37 -27.57 12.89
N ARG A 737 16.71 -28.44 13.85
CA ARG A 737 17.02 -29.85 13.60
C ARG A 737 15.81 -30.63 13.05
N ALA A 738 14.64 -30.45 13.64
CA ALA A 738 13.39 -31.03 13.16
C ALA A 738 13.09 -30.66 11.69
N ARG A 739 13.33 -29.40 11.32
CA ARG A 739 13.22 -28.95 9.92
C ARG A 739 14.30 -29.51 9.02
N ALA A 740 15.52 -29.70 9.51
CA ALA A 740 16.62 -30.30 8.74
C ALA A 740 16.30 -31.74 8.30
N HIS A 741 15.68 -32.56 9.16
CA HIS A 741 15.16 -33.89 8.78
C HIS A 741 14.11 -33.83 7.65
N ARG A 742 13.39 -32.71 7.54
CA ARG A 742 12.24 -32.50 6.65
C ARG A 742 12.44 -31.26 5.78
N ALA A 743 13.65 -31.09 5.26
CA ALA A 743 14.01 -29.95 4.42
C ALA A 743 13.03 -29.83 3.24
N PHE A 744 12.59 -28.61 2.97
CA PHE A 744 11.56 -28.26 1.98
C PHE A 744 10.17 -28.94 2.13
N SER A 745 9.90 -29.69 3.20
CA SER A 745 8.57 -30.28 3.47
C SER A 745 7.62 -29.24 4.06
N THR A 746 7.10 -28.33 3.23
CA THR A 746 6.26 -27.18 3.64
C THR A 746 5.01 -27.60 4.41
N ASP A 747 4.30 -28.63 3.95
CA ASP A 747 3.05 -29.07 4.56
C ASP A 747 3.28 -29.64 5.96
N TRP A 748 4.35 -30.42 6.10
CA TRP A 748 4.75 -30.97 7.39
C TRP A 748 5.14 -29.84 8.35
N GLN A 749 6.00 -28.91 7.91
CA GLN A 749 6.39 -27.77 8.74
C GLN A 749 5.17 -26.94 9.16
N ALA A 750 4.28 -26.61 8.22
CA ALA A 750 3.04 -25.89 8.48
C ALA A 750 2.15 -26.60 9.51
N SER A 751 2.10 -27.94 9.47
CA SER A 751 1.35 -28.74 10.47
C SER A 751 1.95 -28.67 11.89
N GLN A 752 3.27 -28.47 12.02
CA GLN A 752 3.97 -28.47 13.32
C GLN A 752 4.14 -27.06 13.91
N LYS A 753 4.17 -26.01 13.08
CA LYS A 753 4.29 -24.61 13.53
C LYS A 753 3.28 -24.24 14.64
N PRO A 754 1.97 -24.59 14.57
CA PRO A 754 1.01 -24.29 15.63
C PRO A 754 1.36 -24.87 17.01
N ARG A 755 2.22 -25.89 17.08
CA ARG A 755 2.70 -26.46 18.35
C ARG A 755 4.01 -25.81 18.81
N ALA A 756 5.00 -25.73 17.92
CA ALA A 756 6.35 -25.28 18.28
C ALA A 756 6.42 -23.75 18.46
N PHE A 757 5.84 -22.98 17.55
CA PHE A 757 6.01 -21.53 17.51
C PHE A 757 5.43 -20.82 18.73
N PRO A 758 4.19 -21.11 19.17
CA PRO A 758 3.66 -20.52 20.39
C PRO A 758 4.49 -20.85 21.63
N ALA A 759 5.02 -22.07 21.73
CA ALA A 759 5.85 -22.48 22.87
C ALA A 759 7.17 -21.70 22.90
N ILE A 760 7.89 -21.65 21.77
CA ILE A 760 9.17 -20.93 21.64
C ILE A 760 8.96 -19.42 21.86
N GLY A 761 7.95 -18.83 21.22
CA GLY A 761 7.62 -17.42 21.38
C GLY A 761 7.30 -17.06 22.83
N ALA A 762 6.46 -17.85 23.51
CA ALA A 762 6.14 -17.63 24.92
C ALA A 762 7.36 -17.82 25.85
N CYS A 763 8.30 -18.71 25.50
CA CYS A 763 9.57 -18.85 26.23
C CYS A 763 10.37 -17.55 26.19
N PHE A 764 10.57 -16.99 24.99
CA PHE A 764 11.30 -15.73 24.82
C PHE A 764 10.60 -14.54 25.47
N ALA A 765 9.26 -14.49 25.44
CA ALA A 765 8.50 -13.46 26.14
C ALA A 765 8.70 -13.54 27.66
N ARG A 766 8.56 -14.72 28.28
CA ARG A 766 8.83 -14.87 29.72
C ARG A 766 10.28 -14.54 30.08
N ARG A 767 11.22 -14.87 29.19
CA ARG A 767 12.63 -14.54 29.36
C ARG A 767 12.86 -13.03 29.45
N SER A 768 12.11 -12.21 28.71
CA SER A 768 12.29 -10.75 28.73
C SER A 768 11.92 -10.12 30.06
N GLU A 769 10.95 -10.67 30.79
CA GLU A 769 10.49 -10.15 32.10
C GLU A 769 11.59 -10.15 33.17
N HIS A 770 12.62 -10.99 33.00
CA HIS A 770 13.72 -11.17 33.95
C HIS A 770 15.05 -10.58 33.49
N GLN A 771 15.04 -9.79 32.41
CA GLN A 771 16.24 -9.23 31.79
C GLN A 771 16.31 -7.71 31.93
N ALA A 772 17.53 -7.16 31.84
CA ALA A 772 17.72 -5.72 31.71
C ALA A 772 17.20 -5.24 30.35
N ARG A 773 16.97 -3.93 30.23
CA ARG A 773 16.21 -3.34 29.11
C ARG A 773 16.70 -3.76 27.72
N PRO A 774 18.00 -3.68 27.37
CA PRO A 774 18.47 -4.06 26.03
C PRO A 774 18.21 -5.54 25.70
N GLU A 775 18.48 -6.43 26.66
CA GLU A 775 18.29 -7.87 26.47
C GLU A 775 16.81 -8.26 26.47
N ALA A 776 15.98 -7.57 27.25
CA ALA A 776 14.53 -7.76 27.28
C ALA A 776 13.91 -7.42 25.91
N VAL A 777 14.31 -6.29 25.31
CA VAL A 777 13.90 -5.89 23.95
C VAL A 777 14.32 -6.95 22.92
N ALA A 778 15.56 -7.42 22.97
CA ALA A 778 16.04 -8.46 22.05
C ALA A 778 15.28 -9.78 22.19
N SER A 779 15.02 -10.24 23.42
CA SER A 779 14.24 -11.46 23.69
C SER A 779 12.81 -11.32 23.21
N MET A 780 12.18 -10.17 23.46
CA MET A 780 10.79 -9.99 23.11
C MET A 780 10.60 -9.78 21.59
N ARG A 781 11.59 -9.23 20.89
CA ARG A 781 11.64 -9.24 19.43
C ARG A 781 11.66 -10.66 18.88
N LYS A 782 12.52 -11.52 19.42
CA LYS A 782 12.50 -12.96 19.10
C LYS A 782 11.13 -13.58 19.40
N ALA A 783 10.50 -13.22 20.51
CA ALA A 783 9.16 -13.73 20.83
C ALA A 783 8.12 -13.39 19.74
N LEU A 784 8.16 -12.16 19.21
CA LEU A 784 7.31 -11.70 18.11
C LEU A 784 7.66 -12.29 16.75
N GLU A 785 8.92 -12.67 16.51
CA GLU A 785 9.30 -13.46 15.32
C GLU A 785 8.63 -14.83 15.35
N TRP A 786 8.66 -15.53 16.50
CA TRP A 786 8.09 -16.86 16.63
C TRP A 786 6.56 -16.86 16.73
N SER A 787 5.94 -15.96 17.51
CA SER A 787 4.49 -16.03 17.73
C SER A 787 3.82 -14.72 18.12
N ARG A 788 3.38 -13.96 17.11
CA ARG A 788 2.69 -12.68 17.26
C ARG A 788 1.28 -12.74 17.86
N THR A 789 0.58 -13.84 17.62
CA THR A 789 -0.81 -14.01 18.04
C THR A 789 -0.94 -14.78 19.35
N ASN A 790 0.18 -15.17 19.96
CA ASN A 790 0.16 -15.85 21.24
C ASN A 790 -0.27 -14.88 22.36
N PRO A 791 -1.30 -15.20 23.16
CA PRO A 791 -1.78 -14.31 24.22
C PRO A 791 -0.72 -13.93 25.26
N ALA A 792 0.21 -14.83 25.61
CA ALA A 792 1.28 -14.54 26.55
C ALA A 792 2.31 -13.57 25.96
N VAL A 793 2.65 -13.73 24.67
CA VAL A 793 3.53 -12.80 23.95
C VAL A 793 2.87 -11.42 23.90
N MET A 794 1.58 -11.35 23.55
CA MET A 794 0.86 -10.08 23.50
C MET A 794 0.74 -9.41 24.87
N ALA A 795 0.41 -10.17 25.92
CA ALA A 795 0.27 -9.62 27.27
C ALA A 795 1.59 -9.04 27.79
N ILE A 796 2.68 -9.81 27.69
CA ILE A 796 4.02 -9.37 28.12
C ILE A 796 4.50 -8.19 27.25
N GLY A 797 4.34 -8.27 25.93
CA GLY A 797 4.67 -7.17 25.03
C GLY A 797 3.95 -5.86 25.38
N SER A 798 2.67 -5.94 25.73
CA SER A 798 1.88 -4.78 26.15
C SER A 798 2.33 -4.19 27.49
N ALA A 799 2.80 -5.01 28.43
CA ALA A 799 3.38 -4.54 29.69
C ALA A 799 4.74 -3.85 29.48
N HIS A 800 5.44 -4.20 28.39
CA HIS A 800 6.67 -3.55 27.98
C HIS A 800 6.44 -2.42 26.96
N ALA A 801 5.20 -2.01 26.67
CA ALA A 801 4.91 -1.00 25.63
C ALA A 801 5.70 0.31 25.77
N ASP A 802 5.94 0.77 27.01
CA ASP A 802 6.72 1.98 27.31
C ASP A 802 8.24 1.82 27.07
N VAL A 803 8.67 0.60 26.78
CA VAL A 803 10.07 0.21 26.58
C VAL A 803 10.46 0.22 25.10
N TRP A 804 9.49 -0.02 24.21
CA TRP A 804 9.63 -0.11 22.74
C TRP A 804 9.76 1.24 22.06
#